data_AF-A0A2P8IEP0-F1
#
_entry.id   AF-A0A2P8IEP0-F1
#
_cell.length_a   1.000
_cell.length_b   1.000
_cell.length_c   1.000
_cell.angle_alpha   90.00
_cell.angle_beta   90.00
_cell.angle_gamma   90.00
#
_symmetry.space_group_name_H-M   'P 1'
#
loop_
_entity.id
_entity.type
_entity.pdbx_description
1 polymer ?
#
loop_
_entity_poly.entity_id
_entity_poly.type
_entity_poly.pdbx_seq_one_letter_code
_entity_poly.pdbx_strand_id
1 'polypeptide(L)'
;MSKRSGVGLLAVAAAVLAMVVAPPAQADSSGGGGDYVSLNGHAHVLDTRDGTGGVTGQRGAETTTTFPVLGIGGVPTSGVGSVMARVVVLAPTAETWLELWPDGTPRSADGTAVTARPGEDLSAFVAVKVGANGKLAVYQAAGKAHIVVEVHGYFKSAQGTNGGGFVPVAHTRTIDTRSGLGVSTGTIPAGGTRTVTLTGGLIPAGASAAYVNLAVPGASAKGWMAYAPSGLATRPVLNYMTGTTQQAAVVQLSADGKVTFTNKGTAAAHFMLNVEGYFTGSATTGSGFRANDGRLINTRTAGAGLPVAANGSLDVQVGGTFGLPTRGIAGALLSITTTSEAAGYVKAWPLGEPEPGLTMMDHGISRRTNSIVLKPGTDGKIRIRNGSSDTMHVIVDLQGWFAEPLPAVATVQNSRTTVFQAAPVAGARVGTLEYAYTDNAGRVVYGHQSDVDNFGSIQWTVISGNEAFTGQPAIAQLSDGRIQVTAQRRDGDVWAVTQTAAGAVTWGAWRDFGGSMAAAPTVAKLADGTPAQFAVDVDGKLWVYQQKGTVPFWRNLGDQNLVGALTVVTVRDGVRIFGLDGAGVVKSVQFYHDGSVSPWTNLGGAGSSGAPAVVVRPGYQLQVFVRGAAGTIVTKLQDAAGTWPGDWTDVGTGTVAPAGAPSAVLDPALGRVAVVVRGTDNEIHRVWETSVGSNTWGDWAWLIEGISDPSATDPTAVPFANANGESWLVTFRSPNGTPRFVDRRI
;
A
#
# COMPACT_ATOMS: atom_id res chain seq x y z
N MET A 1 20.08 -49.57 -57.68
CA MET A 1 20.48 -48.87 -56.43
C MET A 1 20.85 -47.44 -56.78
N SER A 2 19.94 -46.49 -56.52
CA SER A 2 20.09 -45.06 -56.85
C SER A 2 19.55 -44.22 -55.69
N LYS A 3 20.22 -43.09 -55.43
CA LYS A 3 20.07 -42.20 -54.28
C LYS A 3 18.92 -41.19 -54.47
N ARG A 4 18.26 -40.90 -53.34
CA ARG A 4 17.65 -39.63 -52.86
C ARG A 4 17.02 -38.63 -53.85
N SER A 5 15.74 -38.40 -53.66
CA SER A 5 15.04 -37.09 -53.54
C SER A 5 13.62 -37.42 -53.07
N GLY A 6 12.91 -36.74 -52.17
CA GLY A 6 13.06 -35.48 -51.47
C GLY A 6 11.62 -35.11 -51.08
N VAL A 7 11.09 -35.70 -50.00
CA VAL A 7 9.72 -35.43 -49.53
C VAL A 7 9.78 -34.30 -48.52
N GLY A 8 9.32 -33.12 -48.93
CA GLY A 8 9.07 -32.00 -48.04
C GLY A 8 7.86 -32.31 -47.15
N LEU A 9 8.09 -32.38 -45.85
CA LEU A 9 7.04 -32.48 -44.85
C LEU A 9 6.64 -31.05 -44.45
N LEU A 10 5.47 -30.61 -44.90
CA LEU A 10 4.81 -29.40 -44.40
C LEU A 10 4.32 -29.70 -42.97
N ALA A 11 5.04 -29.23 -41.95
CA ALA A 11 4.56 -29.23 -40.57
C ALA A 11 3.74 -27.96 -40.32
N VAL A 12 2.41 -28.07 -40.35
CA VAL A 12 1.51 -27.03 -39.86
C VAL A 12 1.54 -27.12 -38.32
N ALA A 13 2.33 -26.26 -37.68
CA ALA A 13 2.28 -26.08 -36.23
C ALA A 13 1.07 -25.19 -35.89
N ALA A 14 -0.04 -25.80 -35.46
CA ALA A 14 -1.13 -25.08 -34.83
C ALA A 14 -0.72 -24.71 -33.40
N ALA A 15 -0.28 -23.46 -33.20
CA ALA A 15 -0.11 -22.89 -31.87
C ALA A 15 -1.49 -22.63 -31.26
N VAL A 16 -1.96 -23.54 -30.41
CA VAL A 16 -3.09 -23.28 -29.52
C VAL A 16 -2.60 -22.32 -28.44
N LEU A 17 -2.89 -21.02 -28.58
CA LEU A 17 -2.79 -20.09 -27.46
C LEU A 17 -3.86 -20.51 -26.43
N ALA A 18 -3.42 -21.14 -25.35
CA ALA A 18 -4.24 -21.24 -24.16
C ALA A 18 -4.51 -19.82 -23.65
N MET A 19 -5.74 -19.32 -23.85
CA MET A 19 -6.20 -18.15 -23.10
C MET A 19 -6.16 -18.54 -21.62
N VAL A 20 -5.21 -17.97 -20.88
CA VAL A 20 -5.26 -17.98 -19.42
C VAL A 20 -6.48 -17.15 -19.03
N VAL A 21 -7.62 -17.82 -18.86
CA VAL A 21 -8.78 -17.22 -18.22
C VAL A 21 -8.36 -16.99 -16.77
N ALA A 22 -8.19 -15.72 -16.39
CA ALA A 22 -7.96 -15.36 -14.99
C ALA A 22 -9.04 -16.04 -14.12
N PRO A 23 -8.68 -16.64 -12.98
CA PRO A 23 -9.68 -17.22 -12.08
C PRO A 23 -10.75 -16.18 -11.76
N PRO A 24 -12.03 -16.56 -11.63
CA PRO A 24 -13.09 -15.63 -11.32
C PRO A 24 -12.74 -14.91 -10.01
N ALA A 25 -12.55 -13.59 -10.10
CA ALA A 25 -12.27 -12.74 -8.95
C ALA A 25 -13.38 -12.93 -7.91
N GLN A 26 -13.00 -13.47 -6.75
CA GLN A 26 -13.88 -13.65 -5.60
C GLN A 26 -14.39 -12.27 -5.14
N ALA A 27 -15.64 -12.21 -4.68
CA ALA A 27 -16.18 -11.04 -3.97
C ALA A 27 -15.17 -10.58 -2.93
N ASP A 28 -15.12 -9.28 -2.69
CA ASP A 28 -14.48 -8.75 -1.49
C ASP A 28 -15.10 -9.39 -0.23
N SER A 29 -14.46 -10.45 0.27
CA SER A 29 -14.90 -11.21 1.44
C SER A 29 -14.85 -10.38 2.72
N SER A 30 -14.27 -9.17 2.67
CA SER A 30 -14.30 -8.19 3.76
C SER A 30 -15.59 -7.37 3.81
N GLY A 31 -16.48 -7.44 2.81
CA GLY A 31 -17.73 -6.68 2.78
C GLY A 31 -17.55 -5.16 2.69
N GLY A 32 -16.35 -4.69 2.30
CA GLY A 32 -15.98 -3.27 2.30
C GLY A 32 -16.62 -2.43 1.19
N GLY A 33 -17.43 -3.04 0.33
CA GLY A 33 -18.15 -2.36 -0.75
C GLY A 33 -17.25 -1.95 -1.90
N GLY A 34 -17.54 -0.79 -2.51
CA GLY A 34 -16.83 -0.31 -3.68
C GLY A 34 -17.32 -0.89 -5.01
N ASP A 35 -18.46 -1.60 -5.01
CA ASP A 35 -19.12 -2.04 -6.24
C ASP A 35 -19.55 -0.84 -7.07
N TYR A 36 -19.27 -0.88 -8.37
CA TYR A 36 -19.64 0.17 -9.30
C TYR A 36 -21.08 -0.03 -9.81
N VAL A 37 -21.85 1.05 -9.80
CA VAL A 37 -23.19 1.12 -10.36
C VAL A 37 -23.22 2.18 -11.45
N SER A 38 -23.39 1.75 -12.69
CA SER A 38 -23.67 2.65 -13.82
C SER A 38 -25.04 3.31 -13.65
N LEU A 39 -25.12 4.62 -13.88
CA LEU A 39 -26.40 5.31 -14.00
C LEU A 39 -27.02 5.02 -15.38
N ASN A 40 -28.34 4.97 -15.50
CA ASN A 40 -29.04 4.80 -16.80
C ASN A 40 -28.93 6.04 -17.72
N GLY A 41 -28.58 7.18 -17.15
CA GLY A 41 -28.13 8.41 -17.83
C GLY A 41 -26.84 8.92 -17.21
N HIS A 42 -26.54 10.20 -17.36
CA HIS A 42 -25.51 10.87 -16.57
C HIS A 42 -26.19 11.92 -15.69
N ALA A 43 -25.71 12.07 -14.45
CA ALA A 43 -26.20 13.13 -13.58
C ALA A 43 -25.40 14.40 -13.84
N HIS A 44 -26.04 15.42 -14.42
CA HIS A 44 -25.46 16.74 -14.60
C HIS A 44 -25.51 17.48 -13.26
N VAL A 45 -24.38 17.53 -12.55
CA VAL A 45 -24.32 18.01 -11.15
C VAL A 45 -23.75 19.43 -11.03
N LEU A 46 -22.97 19.86 -12.02
CA LEU A 46 -22.46 21.22 -12.13
C LEU A 46 -22.36 21.60 -13.61
N ASP A 47 -22.90 22.76 -13.97
CA ASP A 47 -22.59 23.45 -15.22
C ASP A 47 -22.71 24.96 -15.02
N THR A 48 -21.54 25.57 -14.96
CA THR A 48 -21.43 27.02 -14.76
C THR A 48 -21.95 27.84 -15.93
N ARG A 49 -22.29 27.24 -17.08
CA ARG A 49 -22.85 27.95 -18.23
C ARG A 49 -24.35 28.21 -18.08
N ASP A 50 -25.06 27.30 -17.42
CA ASP A 50 -26.54 27.35 -17.31
C ASP A 50 -27.05 27.51 -15.87
N GLY A 51 -26.18 27.41 -14.86
CA GLY A 51 -26.56 27.55 -13.44
C GLY A 51 -26.75 26.24 -12.69
N THR A 52 -26.63 25.09 -13.36
CA THR A 52 -26.67 23.77 -12.73
C THR A 52 -25.62 23.68 -11.63
N GLY A 53 -26.00 23.18 -10.46
CA GLY A 53 -25.13 23.14 -9.27
C GLY A 53 -25.12 24.45 -8.46
N GLY A 54 -25.92 25.44 -8.84
CA GLY A 54 -26.18 26.66 -8.05
C GLY A 54 -25.25 27.84 -8.36
N VAL A 55 -24.48 27.78 -9.44
CA VAL A 55 -23.56 28.87 -9.85
C VAL A 55 -23.58 29.08 -11.36
N THR A 56 -23.52 30.34 -11.81
CA THR A 56 -23.44 30.71 -13.22
C THR A 56 -22.23 31.61 -13.49
N GLY A 57 -21.67 31.53 -14.70
CA GLY A 57 -20.53 32.31 -15.16
C GLY A 57 -19.18 31.60 -15.00
N GLN A 58 -18.16 32.10 -15.68
CA GLN A 58 -16.81 31.55 -15.55
C GLN A 58 -16.30 31.69 -14.11
N ARG A 59 -15.63 30.64 -13.63
CA ARG A 59 -14.96 30.63 -12.32
C ARG A 59 -13.56 31.20 -12.46
N GLY A 60 -13.23 32.15 -11.58
CA GLY A 60 -11.93 32.83 -11.56
C GLY A 60 -10.83 31.99 -10.91
N ALA A 61 -9.61 32.51 -11.00
CA ALA A 61 -8.42 31.90 -10.45
C ALA A 61 -8.54 31.74 -8.94
N GLU A 62 -7.99 30.65 -8.45
CA GLU A 62 -7.95 30.29 -7.04
C GLU A 62 -9.34 30.21 -6.37
N THR A 63 -10.39 29.91 -7.15
CA THR A 63 -11.75 29.80 -6.60
C THR A 63 -12.19 28.35 -6.42
N THR A 64 -12.87 28.11 -5.31
CA THR A 64 -13.58 26.85 -5.04
C THR A 64 -15.07 27.01 -5.32
N THR A 65 -15.67 26.00 -5.92
CA THR A 65 -17.11 25.86 -6.14
C THR A 65 -17.58 24.57 -5.49
N THR A 66 -18.57 24.65 -4.60
CA THR A 66 -19.19 23.47 -3.99
C THR A 66 -20.54 23.19 -4.63
N PHE A 67 -20.87 21.92 -4.84
CA PHE A 67 -22.10 21.51 -5.51
C PHE A 67 -22.60 20.15 -4.99
N PRO A 68 -23.93 19.95 -4.91
CA PRO A 68 -24.51 18.68 -4.50
C PRO A 68 -24.29 17.59 -5.55
N VAL A 69 -24.16 16.35 -5.08
CA VAL A 69 -24.03 15.16 -5.94
C VAL A 69 -25.05 14.09 -5.58
N LEU A 70 -25.28 13.87 -4.29
CA LEU A 70 -26.28 12.89 -3.85
C LEU A 70 -27.71 13.36 -4.18
N GLY A 71 -28.57 12.41 -4.55
CA GLY A 71 -29.97 12.67 -4.90
C GLY A 71 -30.20 13.29 -6.29
N ILE A 72 -29.15 13.44 -7.12
CA ILE A 72 -29.24 14.09 -8.43
C ILE A 72 -29.05 13.06 -9.55
N GLY A 73 -29.91 13.12 -10.58
CA GLY A 73 -29.73 12.37 -11.83
C GLY A 73 -29.57 10.85 -11.67
N GLY A 74 -30.16 10.27 -10.62
CA GLY A 74 -30.08 8.84 -10.31
C GLY A 74 -28.99 8.44 -9.31
N VAL A 75 -28.16 9.37 -8.83
CA VAL A 75 -27.26 9.13 -7.69
C VAL A 75 -28.09 9.03 -6.41
N PRO A 76 -27.97 7.95 -5.61
CA PRO A 76 -28.71 7.81 -4.36
C PRO A 76 -28.43 8.92 -3.34
N THR A 77 -29.32 9.11 -2.37
CA THR A 77 -29.14 10.05 -1.25
C THR A 77 -28.21 9.52 -0.15
N SER A 78 -27.90 8.22 -0.16
CA SER A 78 -27.06 7.54 0.84
C SER A 78 -26.42 6.27 0.25
N GLY A 79 -25.44 5.69 0.95
CA GLY A 79 -24.79 4.45 0.52
C GLY A 79 -23.80 4.61 -0.65
N VAL A 80 -23.49 5.86 -1.00
CA VAL A 80 -22.51 6.23 -2.03
C VAL A 80 -21.19 6.55 -1.33
N GLY A 81 -20.14 5.79 -1.65
CA GLY A 81 -18.80 6.04 -1.15
C GLY A 81 -18.02 7.03 -2.03
N SER A 82 -18.11 6.86 -3.35
CA SER A 82 -17.42 7.70 -4.35
C SER A 82 -18.24 7.78 -5.64
N VAL A 83 -17.95 8.75 -6.50
CA VAL A 83 -18.54 8.87 -7.83
C VAL A 83 -17.47 8.80 -8.90
N MET A 84 -17.80 8.21 -10.05
CA MET A 84 -17.01 8.31 -11.28
C MET A 84 -17.58 9.47 -12.10
N ALA A 85 -16.86 10.59 -12.10
CA ALA A 85 -17.29 11.84 -12.69
C ALA A 85 -16.45 12.20 -13.90
N ARG A 86 -17.12 12.65 -14.96
CA ARG A 86 -16.50 13.37 -16.06
C ARG A 86 -16.44 14.84 -15.70
N VAL A 87 -15.24 15.42 -15.77
CA VAL A 87 -14.96 16.81 -15.43
C VAL A 87 -14.48 17.51 -16.69
N VAL A 88 -15.00 18.70 -16.96
CA VAL A 88 -14.71 19.47 -18.18
C VAL A 88 -14.28 20.89 -17.83
N VAL A 89 -13.20 21.33 -18.47
CA VAL A 89 -12.79 22.74 -18.52
C VAL A 89 -13.14 23.28 -19.89
N LEU A 90 -13.88 24.38 -19.92
CA LEU A 90 -14.35 25.03 -21.14
C LEU A 90 -13.89 26.49 -21.18
N ALA A 91 -13.44 26.92 -22.36
CA ALA A 91 -12.98 28.28 -22.64
C ALA A 91 -12.05 28.88 -21.54
N PRO A 92 -10.96 28.19 -21.16
CA PRO A 92 -10.01 28.73 -20.20
C PRO A 92 -9.30 29.97 -20.78
N THR A 93 -9.08 30.98 -19.95
CA THR A 93 -8.37 32.23 -20.36
C THR A 93 -6.88 32.21 -20.04
N ALA A 94 -6.39 31.17 -19.34
CA ALA A 94 -4.99 30.93 -19.05
C ALA A 94 -4.75 29.41 -18.96
N GLU A 95 -3.48 28.98 -18.98
CA GLU A 95 -3.15 27.59 -18.64
C GLU A 95 -3.60 27.31 -17.19
N THR A 96 -4.38 26.26 -17.01
CA THR A 96 -5.06 25.97 -15.74
C THR A 96 -5.25 24.46 -15.53
N TRP A 97 -5.66 24.12 -14.32
CA TRP A 97 -6.12 22.80 -13.95
C TRP A 97 -7.30 22.89 -13.00
N LEU A 98 -8.09 21.81 -12.97
CA LEU A 98 -9.09 21.59 -11.94
C LEU A 98 -8.65 20.51 -10.97
N GLU A 99 -9.15 20.61 -9.75
CA GLU A 99 -9.07 19.59 -8.71
C GLU A 99 -10.47 19.34 -8.16
N LEU A 100 -10.84 18.07 -7.94
CA LEU A 100 -12.09 17.68 -7.30
C LEU A 100 -11.79 16.88 -6.03
N TRP A 101 -12.51 17.17 -4.94
CA TRP A 101 -12.35 16.48 -3.66
C TRP A 101 -13.69 16.45 -2.88
N PRO A 102 -13.82 15.58 -1.85
CA PRO A 102 -14.97 15.58 -0.96
C PRO A 102 -15.14 16.92 -0.25
N ASP A 103 -16.32 17.54 -0.36
CA ASP A 103 -16.60 18.77 0.37
C ASP A 103 -16.60 18.52 1.90
N GLY A 104 -16.16 19.53 2.65
CA GLY A 104 -15.97 19.42 4.10
C GLY A 104 -14.64 18.78 4.53
N THR A 105 -13.78 18.34 3.61
CA THR A 105 -12.39 17.98 3.91
C THR A 105 -11.43 19.08 3.45
N PRO A 106 -10.23 19.18 4.06
CA PRO A 106 -9.17 20.02 3.52
C PRO A 106 -8.88 19.62 2.07
N ARG A 107 -8.75 20.61 1.20
CA ARG A 107 -8.30 20.40 -0.16
C ARG A 107 -6.83 19.95 -0.14
N SER A 108 -6.48 18.94 -0.94
CA SER A 108 -5.06 18.64 -1.17
C SER A 108 -4.45 19.83 -1.91
N ALA A 109 -3.27 20.33 -1.55
CA ALA A 109 -2.67 21.45 -2.29
C ALA A 109 -2.26 21.06 -3.73
N ASP A 110 -2.53 19.82 -4.13
CA ASP A 110 -1.77 19.08 -5.09
C ASP A 110 -2.65 18.31 -6.10
N GLY A 111 -3.92 18.04 -5.90
CA GLY A 111 -4.68 17.20 -6.84
C GLY A 111 -4.80 17.80 -8.26
N THR A 112 -4.75 16.94 -9.29
CA THR A 112 -5.00 17.32 -10.70
C THR A 112 -6.01 16.38 -11.37
N ALA A 113 -7.22 16.89 -11.63
CA ALA A 113 -8.27 16.18 -12.35
C ALA A 113 -8.13 16.33 -13.87
N VAL A 114 -8.03 17.57 -14.35
CA VAL A 114 -7.90 17.88 -15.78
C VAL A 114 -7.11 19.17 -15.96
N THR A 115 -6.29 19.23 -17.01
CA THR A 115 -5.51 20.40 -17.42
C THR A 115 -5.99 20.92 -18.76
N ALA A 116 -5.95 22.25 -18.96
CA ALA A 116 -6.28 22.89 -20.22
C ALA A 116 -5.60 24.27 -20.34
N ARG A 117 -5.42 24.76 -21.57
CA ARG A 117 -4.91 26.11 -21.87
C ARG A 117 -5.82 26.86 -22.83
N PRO A 118 -5.60 28.17 -23.08
CA PRO A 118 -6.46 28.94 -23.97
C PRO A 118 -6.63 28.29 -25.34
N GLY A 119 -7.88 28.23 -25.79
CA GLY A 119 -8.28 27.56 -27.03
C GLY A 119 -8.68 26.10 -26.87
N GLU A 120 -8.35 25.47 -25.73
CA GLU A 120 -8.67 24.07 -25.45
C GLU A 120 -9.94 23.89 -24.62
N ASP A 121 -10.72 22.89 -24.99
CA ASP A 121 -11.87 22.42 -24.22
C ASP A 121 -11.62 20.94 -23.95
N LEU A 122 -11.32 20.58 -22.71
CA LEU A 122 -10.83 19.25 -22.35
C LEU A 122 -11.62 18.63 -21.22
N SER A 123 -11.66 17.30 -21.21
CA SER A 123 -12.29 16.53 -20.16
C SER A 123 -11.36 15.46 -19.58
N ALA A 124 -11.72 14.96 -18.40
CA ALA A 124 -11.16 13.77 -17.79
C ALA A 124 -12.24 13.01 -17.02
N PHE A 125 -12.11 11.69 -16.90
CA PHE A 125 -12.84 10.92 -15.89
C PHE A 125 -11.99 10.83 -14.63
N VAL A 126 -12.62 11.08 -13.48
CA VAL A 126 -11.99 10.95 -12.16
C VAL A 126 -12.94 10.24 -11.21
N ALA A 127 -12.38 9.38 -10.35
CA ALA A 127 -13.11 8.88 -9.19
C ALA A 127 -12.86 9.81 -8.00
N VAL A 128 -13.92 10.21 -7.30
CA VAL A 128 -13.81 11.11 -6.15
C VAL A 128 -14.73 10.67 -5.03
N LYS A 129 -14.21 10.65 -3.81
CA LYS A 129 -14.99 10.40 -2.60
C LYS A 129 -16.04 11.49 -2.43
N VAL A 130 -17.27 11.11 -2.06
CA VAL A 130 -18.31 12.08 -1.75
C VAL A 130 -18.14 12.56 -0.30
N GLY A 131 -18.24 13.89 -0.09
CA GLY A 131 -18.19 14.48 1.24
C GLY A 131 -19.32 13.95 2.13
N ALA A 132 -19.12 13.96 3.46
CA ALA A 132 -20.13 13.49 4.41
C ALA A 132 -21.46 14.26 4.32
N ASN A 133 -21.43 15.47 3.75
CA ASN A 133 -22.57 16.32 3.47
C ASN A 133 -23.22 16.08 2.09
N GLY A 134 -22.79 15.05 1.33
CA GLY A 134 -23.32 14.68 0.03
C GLY A 134 -22.86 15.57 -1.14
N LYS A 135 -21.82 16.39 -0.93
CA LYS A 135 -21.31 17.36 -1.90
C LYS A 135 -19.88 17.06 -2.33
N LEU A 136 -19.50 17.68 -3.44
CA LEU A 136 -18.12 17.80 -3.90
C LEU A 136 -17.73 19.27 -3.97
N ALA A 137 -16.43 19.50 -3.96
CA ALA A 137 -15.82 20.78 -4.24
C ALA A 137 -14.93 20.67 -5.49
N VAL A 138 -14.96 21.70 -6.35
CA VAL A 138 -14.04 21.85 -7.47
C VAL A 138 -13.27 23.15 -7.34
N TYR A 139 -11.95 23.07 -7.52
CA TYR A 139 -11.06 24.22 -7.52
C TYR A 139 -10.65 24.57 -8.94
N GLN A 140 -10.63 25.87 -9.23
CA GLN A 140 -10.05 26.43 -10.44
C GLN A 140 -8.71 27.09 -10.08
N ALA A 141 -7.62 26.66 -10.72
CA ALA A 141 -6.28 27.16 -10.40
C ALA A 141 -5.91 28.55 -10.96
N ALA A 142 -5.98 28.75 -12.28
CA ALA A 142 -5.53 29.98 -12.91
C ALA A 142 -6.46 30.48 -14.04
N GLY A 143 -6.50 31.80 -14.24
CA GLY A 143 -7.37 32.43 -15.23
C GLY A 143 -8.87 32.25 -14.92
N LYS A 144 -9.71 32.32 -15.95
CA LYS A 144 -11.15 32.06 -15.86
C LYS A 144 -11.50 30.87 -16.73
N ALA A 145 -12.46 30.05 -16.31
CA ALA A 145 -12.99 28.97 -17.15
C ALA A 145 -14.44 28.64 -16.77
N HIS A 146 -15.19 28.07 -17.72
CA HIS A 146 -16.42 27.34 -17.39
C HIS A 146 -16.06 25.92 -16.96
N ILE A 147 -16.81 25.41 -15.99
CA ILE A 147 -16.66 24.07 -15.42
C ILE A 147 -17.96 23.30 -15.62
N VAL A 148 -17.84 22.05 -16.06
CA VAL A 148 -18.95 21.08 -16.13
C VAL A 148 -18.53 19.81 -15.41
N VAL A 149 -19.42 19.24 -14.59
CA VAL A 149 -19.22 17.96 -13.91
C VAL A 149 -20.45 17.08 -14.09
N GLU A 150 -20.21 15.86 -14.58
CA GLU A 150 -21.22 14.87 -14.93
C GLU A 150 -20.89 13.52 -14.27
N VAL A 151 -21.79 12.98 -13.45
CA VAL A 151 -21.59 11.66 -12.84
C VAL A 151 -22.13 10.58 -13.78
N HIS A 152 -21.29 9.60 -14.11
CA HIS A 152 -21.67 8.47 -14.98
C HIS A 152 -22.04 7.20 -14.19
N GLY A 153 -21.58 7.13 -12.95
CA GLY A 153 -21.82 6.02 -12.04
C GLY A 153 -21.23 6.31 -10.67
N TYR A 154 -21.52 5.45 -9.71
CA TYR A 154 -21.06 5.59 -8.34
C TYR A 154 -20.54 4.27 -7.77
N PHE A 155 -19.64 4.38 -6.81
CA PHE A 155 -19.12 3.27 -6.03
C PHE A 155 -19.84 3.24 -4.68
N LYS A 156 -20.32 2.07 -4.28
CA LYS A 156 -21.06 1.91 -3.03
C LYS A 156 -20.13 1.99 -1.83
N SER A 157 -20.62 2.55 -0.71
CA SER A 157 -19.85 2.64 0.54
C SER A 157 -19.79 1.33 1.34
N ALA A 158 -20.63 0.35 0.97
CA ALA A 158 -20.70 -0.99 1.56
C ALA A 158 -21.16 -1.98 0.48
N GLN A 159 -20.88 -3.27 0.69
CA GLN A 159 -21.37 -4.30 -0.22
C GLN A 159 -22.91 -4.29 -0.23
N GLY A 160 -23.52 -4.57 -1.38
CA GLY A 160 -24.97 -4.74 -1.44
C GLY A 160 -25.41 -5.70 -2.54
N THR A 161 -26.64 -5.57 -3.01
CA THR A 161 -27.27 -6.55 -3.92
C THR A 161 -27.17 -6.21 -5.41
N ASN A 162 -26.66 -5.02 -5.75
CA ASN A 162 -26.49 -4.54 -7.12
C ASN A 162 -25.15 -3.81 -7.30
N GLY A 163 -24.76 -3.63 -8.56
CA GLY A 163 -23.42 -3.17 -8.94
C GLY A 163 -22.47 -4.35 -9.17
N GLY A 164 -21.22 -4.05 -9.51
CA GLY A 164 -20.18 -5.08 -9.64
C GLY A 164 -18.78 -4.53 -9.45
N GLY A 165 -17.87 -5.39 -9.02
CA GLY A 165 -16.46 -5.07 -8.86
C GLY A 165 -15.74 -4.93 -10.19
N PHE A 166 -14.55 -4.33 -10.15
CA PHE A 166 -13.68 -4.14 -11.29
C PHE A 166 -12.84 -5.39 -11.55
N VAL A 167 -12.70 -5.76 -12.82
CA VAL A 167 -11.76 -6.80 -13.27
C VAL A 167 -10.74 -6.13 -14.18
N PRO A 168 -9.46 -6.04 -13.77
CA PRO A 168 -8.42 -5.48 -14.62
C PRO A 168 -8.15 -6.40 -15.80
N VAL A 169 -7.78 -5.81 -16.94
CA VAL A 169 -7.25 -6.56 -18.09
C VAL A 169 -5.98 -5.90 -18.58
N ALA A 170 -5.15 -6.65 -19.32
CA ALA A 170 -4.01 -6.05 -20.00
C ALA A 170 -4.50 -4.94 -20.94
N HIS A 171 -3.82 -3.80 -20.95
CA HIS A 171 -4.16 -2.65 -21.80
C HIS A 171 -4.18 -3.08 -23.27
N THR A 172 -5.37 -3.29 -23.84
CA THR A 172 -5.55 -3.99 -25.12
C THR A 172 -6.42 -3.17 -26.06
N ARG A 173 -5.94 -2.91 -27.29
CA ARG A 173 -6.74 -2.30 -28.36
C ARG A 173 -7.83 -3.27 -28.79
N THR A 174 -9.10 -2.89 -28.65
CA THR A 174 -10.24 -3.70 -29.10
C THR A 174 -10.96 -3.08 -30.29
N ILE A 175 -10.96 -1.75 -30.40
CA ILE A 175 -11.59 -1.01 -31.50
C ILE A 175 -10.56 -0.06 -32.13
N ASP A 176 -10.44 -0.08 -33.46
CA ASP A 176 -9.69 0.91 -34.23
C ASP A 176 -10.34 1.13 -35.61
N THR A 177 -10.96 2.29 -35.77
CA THR A 177 -11.63 2.69 -37.03
C THR A 177 -10.67 2.94 -38.20
N ARG A 178 -9.35 2.99 -37.97
CA ARG A 178 -8.35 3.16 -39.03
C ARG A 178 -7.97 1.83 -39.66
N SER A 179 -7.80 0.79 -38.83
CA SER A 179 -7.39 -0.55 -39.26
C SER A 179 -8.57 -1.49 -39.50
N GLY A 180 -9.76 -1.19 -38.96
CA GLY A 180 -10.93 -2.05 -39.03
C GLY A 180 -10.96 -3.11 -37.92
N LEU A 181 -10.16 -2.92 -36.87
CA LEU A 181 -10.19 -3.82 -35.71
C LEU A 181 -11.50 -3.61 -34.94
N GLY A 182 -12.30 -4.68 -34.83
CA GLY A 182 -13.57 -4.71 -34.08
C GLY A 182 -14.69 -3.82 -34.65
N VAL A 183 -14.48 -3.17 -35.80
CA VAL A 183 -15.43 -2.27 -36.46
C VAL A 183 -15.04 -2.07 -37.93
N SER A 184 -15.95 -1.60 -38.78
CA SER A 184 -15.60 -1.20 -40.14
C SER A 184 -14.64 0.00 -40.18
N THR A 185 -13.75 0.02 -41.18
CA THR A 185 -12.81 1.11 -41.41
C THR A 185 -13.52 2.43 -41.78
N GLY A 186 -12.82 3.55 -41.60
CA GLY A 186 -13.24 4.89 -42.03
C GLY A 186 -13.59 5.83 -40.87
N THR A 187 -13.58 7.13 -41.18
CA THR A 187 -13.95 8.17 -40.23
C THR A 187 -15.44 8.17 -39.94
N ILE A 188 -15.83 8.81 -38.84
CA ILE A 188 -17.21 9.13 -38.49
C ILE A 188 -17.45 10.59 -38.90
N PRO A 189 -18.35 10.87 -39.86
CA PRO A 189 -18.70 12.24 -40.25
C PRO A 189 -19.21 13.08 -39.08
N ALA A 190 -19.21 14.40 -39.22
CA ALA A 190 -19.83 15.29 -38.25
C ALA A 190 -21.32 14.93 -38.06
N GLY A 191 -21.76 14.74 -36.81
CA GLY A 191 -23.10 14.25 -36.47
C GLY A 191 -23.32 12.76 -36.74
N GLY A 192 -22.38 12.08 -37.40
CA GLY A 192 -22.44 10.67 -37.73
C GLY A 192 -22.22 9.76 -36.53
N THR A 193 -22.56 8.48 -36.71
CA THR A 193 -22.49 7.46 -35.65
C THR A 193 -21.69 6.24 -36.07
N ARG A 194 -21.14 5.52 -35.09
CA ARG A 194 -20.57 4.18 -35.27
C ARG A 194 -20.96 3.29 -34.10
N THR A 195 -21.60 2.16 -34.40
CA THR A 195 -21.94 1.15 -33.39
C THR A 195 -20.85 0.09 -33.35
N VAL A 196 -20.43 -0.27 -32.14
CA VAL A 196 -19.45 -1.33 -31.86
C VAL A 196 -20.01 -2.29 -30.81
N THR A 197 -19.54 -3.53 -30.82
CA THR A 197 -19.81 -4.51 -29.77
C THR A 197 -18.56 -4.62 -28.89
N LEU A 198 -18.68 -4.35 -27.60
CA LEU A 198 -17.54 -4.38 -26.66
C LEU A 198 -17.44 -5.70 -25.89
N THR A 199 -18.53 -6.47 -25.80
CA THR A 199 -18.55 -7.77 -25.10
C THR A 199 -18.35 -8.94 -26.05
N GLY A 200 -18.12 -10.14 -25.49
CA GLY A 200 -17.98 -11.40 -26.25
C GLY A 200 -16.52 -11.78 -26.53
N GLY A 201 -15.58 -11.13 -25.84
CA GLY A 201 -14.15 -11.42 -25.89
C GLY A 201 -13.52 -11.08 -24.55
N LEU A 202 -12.58 -10.12 -24.54
CA LEU A 202 -11.89 -9.66 -23.32
C LEU A 202 -12.85 -9.16 -22.23
N ILE A 203 -13.97 -8.56 -22.65
CA ILE A 203 -15.08 -8.19 -21.77
C ILE A 203 -16.16 -9.28 -21.92
N PRO A 204 -16.49 -10.03 -20.85
CA PRO A 204 -17.54 -11.03 -20.89
C PRO A 204 -18.93 -10.44 -21.15
N ALA A 205 -19.84 -11.26 -21.65
CA ALA A 205 -21.26 -10.92 -21.67
C ALA A 205 -21.78 -10.71 -20.24
N GLY A 206 -22.68 -9.74 -20.05
CA GLY A 206 -23.22 -9.40 -18.72
C GLY A 206 -22.33 -8.47 -17.88
N ALA A 207 -21.17 -8.03 -18.37
CA ALA A 207 -20.45 -6.90 -17.78
C ALA A 207 -21.32 -5.63 -17.83
N SER A 208 -21.26 -4.80 -16.78
CA SER A 208 -22.13 -3.61 -16.65
C SER A 208 -21.50 -2.34 -17.24
N ALA A 209 -20.17 -2.29 -17.31
CA ALA A 209 -19.42 -1.20 -17.92
C ALA A 209 -18.00 -1.62 -18.29
N ALA A 210 -17.41 -0.94 -19.26
CA ALA A 210 -16.00 -1.05 -19.63
C ALA A 210 -15.24 0.19 -19.14
N TYR A 211 -14.05 0.00 -18.55
CA TYR A 211 -13.09 1.09 -18.35
C TYR A 211 -12.10 1.05 -19.52
N VAL A 212 -12.06 2.14 -20.29
CA VAL A 212 -11.34 2.19 -21.56
C VAL A 212 -10.51 3.47 -21.66
N ASN A 213 -9.37 3.42 -22.33
CA ASN A 213 -8.72 4.60 -22.87
C ASN A 213 -9.24 4.84 -24.30
N LEU A 214 -10.03 5.91 -24.46
CA LEU A 214 -10.61 6.34 -25.72
C LEU A 214 -9.67 7.35 -26.39
N ALA A 215 -9.30 7.07 -27.64
CA ALA A 215 -8.46 7.95 -28.44
C ALA A 215 -9.19 8.45 -29.69
N VAL A 216 -9.03 9.74 -29.99
CA VAL A 216 -9.42 10.38 -31.25
C VAL A 216 -8.12 10.81 -31.94
N PRO A 217 -7.56 9.98 -32.83
CA PRO A 217 -6.28 10.26 -33.47
C PRO A 217 -6.43 11.23 -34.63
N GLY A 218 -5.49 12.19 -34.72
CA GLY A 218 -5.32 13.05 -35.90
C GLY A 218 -6.56 13.86 -36.31
N ALA A 219 -7.38 14.30 -35.37
CA ALA A 219 -8.54 15.14 -35.66
C ALA A 219 -8.10 16.45 -36.33
N SER A 220 -8.79 16.87 -37.40
CA SER A 220 -8.49 18.12 -38.11
C SER A 220 -9.13 19.36 -37.48
N ALA A 221 -10.16 19.16 -36.65
CA ALA A 221 -10.82 20.20 -35.88
C ALA A 221 -11.10 19.68 -34.46
N LYS A 222 -11.15 20.58 -33.48
CA LYS A 222 -11.61 20.23 -32.13
C LYS A 222 -13.09 19.88 -32.11
N GLY A 223 -13.50 19.04 -31.16
CA GLY A 223 -14.88 18.58 -31.02
C GLY A 223 -15.06 17.72 -29.77
N TRP A 224 -16.17 16.97 -29.73
CA TRP A 224 -16.41 16.02 -28.66
C TRP A 224 -17.13 14.78 -29.18
N MET A 225 -17.01 13.68 -28.43
CA MET A 225 -17.71 12.43 -28.68
C MET A 225 -18.76 12.18 -27.61
N ALA A 226 -19.87 11.61 -28.04
CA ALA A 226 -20.90 11.04 -27.18
C ALA A 226 -20.99 9.53 -27.41
N TYR A 227 -21.56 8.81 -26.45
CA TYR A 227 -21.96 7.43 -26.65
C TYR A 227 -23.38 7.18 -26.13
N ALA A 228 -24.02 6.16 -26.68
CA ALA A 228 -25.29 5.62 -26.23
C ALA A 228 -25.16 4.09 -26.18
N PRO A 229 -25.25 3.46 -24.99
CA PRO A 229 -25.45 2.01 -24.91
C PRO A 229 -26.79 1.64 -25.59
N SER A 230 -26.89 0.43 -26.13
CA SER A 230 -28.11 -0.06 -26.79
C SER A 230 -29.34 0.11 -25.87
N GLY A 231 -30.34 0.87 -26.33
CA GLY A 231 -31.58 1.14 -25.57
C GLY A 231 -31.46 2.14 -24.41
N LEU A 232 -30.32 2.81 -24.21
CA LEU A 232 -30.10 3.78 -23.15
C LEU A 232 -29.84 5.21 -23.66
N ALA A 233 -29.88 6.18 -22.75
CA ALA A 233 -29.71 7.60 -23.08
C ALA A 233 -28.27 7.92 -23.56
N THR A 234 -28.19 8.85 -24.53
CA THR A 234 -26.92 9.40 -25.01
C THR A 234 -26.25 10.25 -23.94
N ARG A 235 -24.93 10.22 -23.88
CA ARG A 235 -24.11 10.91 -22.88
C ARG A 235 -22.73 11.29 -23.45
N PRO A 236 -22.15 12.42 -23.03
CA PRO A 236 -20.81 12.82 -23.48
C PRO A 236 -19.74 11.89 -22.92
N VAL A 237 -18.60 11.76 -23.61
CA VAL A 237 -17.49 10.92 -23.13
C VAL A 237 -16.14 11.61 -23.20
N LEU A 238 -15.86 12.34 -24.28
CA LEU A 238 -14.55 12.91 -24.54
C LEU A 238 -14.67 14.23 -25.27
N ASN A 239 -14.00 15.27 -24.78
CA ASN A 239 -13.67 16.44 -25.59
C ASN A 239 -12.28 16.23 -26.20
N TYR A 240 -12.14 16.45 -27.50
CA TYR A 240 -10.89 16.27 -28.23
C TYR A 240 -10.48 17.55 -28.95
N MET A 241 -9.16 17.74 -29.06
CA MET A 241 -8.55 18.85 -29.77
C MET A 241 -8.08 18.41 -31.16
N THR A 242 -7.67 19.37 -31.99
CA THR A 242 -6.91 19.08 -33.22
C THR A 242 -5.66 18.27 -32.88
N GLY A 243 -5.32 17.28 -33.72
CA GLY A 243 -4.30 16.28 -33.43
C GLY A 243 -4.88 15.08 -32.70
N THR A 244 -4.08 14.42 -31.86
CA THR A 244 -4.53 13.25 -31.10
C THR A 244 -4.92 13.65 -29.69
N THR A 245 -6.10 13.20 -29.25
CA THR A 245 -6.51 13.26 -27.85
C THR A 245 -6.82 11.86 -27.35
N GLN A 246 -6.27 11.50 -26.19
CA GLN A 246 -6.56 10.23 -25.49
C GLN A 246 -7.03 10.54 -24.08
N GLN A 247 -8.01 9.79 -23.58
CA GLN A 247 -8.56 9.94 -22.25
C GLN A 247 -9.20 8.63 -21.78
N ALA A 248 -9.03 8.24 -20.52
CA ALA A 248 -9.85 7.21 -19.94
C ALA A 248 -11.32 7.62 -19.85
N ALA A 249 -12.19 6.62 -19.95
CA ALA A 249 -13.62 6.73 -19.85
C ALA A 249 -14.24 5.46 -19.28
N VAL A 250 -15.36 5.63 -18.58
CA VAL A 250 -16.24 4.50 -18.27
C VAL A 250 -17.40 4.49 -19.25
N VAL A 251 -17.51 3.40 -20.00
CA VAL A 251 -18.54 3.16 -21.00
C VAL A 251 -19.51 2.12 -20.46
N GLN A 252 -20.72 2.55 -20.12
CA GLN A 252 -21.80 1.63 -19.71
C GLN A 252 -22.12 0.66 -20.84
N LEU A 253 -22.41 -0.60 -20.48
CA LEU A 253 -22.77 -1.66 -21.40
C LEU A 253 -24.24 -2.04 -21.20
N SER A 254 -24.93 -2.30 -22.31
CA SER A 254 -26.23 -2.97 -22.35
C SER A 254 -26.04 -4.49 -22.34
N ALA A 255 -27.13 -5.24 -22.17
CA ALA A 255 -27.08 -6.71 -22.14
C ALA A 255 -26.51 -7.34 -23.44
N ASP A 256 -26.67 -6.68 -24.58
CA ASP A 256 -26.11 -7.08 -25.88
C ASP A 256 -24.68 -6.57 -26.13
N GLY A 257 -24.13 -5.78 -25.19
CA GLY A 257 -22.79 -5.20 -25.23
C GLY A 257 -22.53 -4.21 -26.36
N LYS A 258 -23.59 -3.72 -27.03
CA LYS A 258 -23.48 -2.77 -28.14
C LYS A 258 -23.49 -1.32 -27.65
N VAL A 259 -22.60 -0.53 -28.22
CA VAL A 259 -22.47 0.90 -27.91
C VAL A 259 -22.36 1.69 -29.20
N THR A 260 -23.18 2.74 -29.34
CA THR A 260 -23.14 3.67 -30.46
C THR A 260 -22.39 4.94 -30.07
N PHE A 261 -21.24 5.18 -30.69
CA PHE A 261 -20.50 6.43 -30.57
C PHE A 261 -20.99 7.44 -31.61
N THR A 262 -21.12 8.69 -31.21
CA THR A 262 -21.52 9.81 -32.09
C THR A 262 -20.42 10.86 -32.10
N ASN A 263 -19.99 11.27 -33.29
CA ASN A 263 -19.09 12.40 -33.46
C ASN A 263 -19.91 13.70 -33.42
N LYS A 264 -19.73 14.49 -32.35
CA LYS A 264 -20.42 15.77 -32.16
C LYS A 264 -19.54 16.97 -32.54
N GLY A 265 -18.36 16.73 -33.13
CA GLY A 265 -17.52 17.74 -33.75
C GLY A 265 -18.02 18.17 -35.14
N THR A 266 -17.34 19.15 -35.72
CA THR A 266 -17.67 19.74 -37.02
C THR A 266 -16.97 19.09 -38.21
N ALA A 267 -15.98 18.23 -37.96
CA ALA A 267 -15.22 17.51 -38.97
C ALA A 267 -15.29 15.99 -38.73
N ALA A 268 -15.03 15.21 -39.78
CA ALA A 268 -14.96 13.75 -39.66
C ALA A 268 -13.76 13.32 -38.80
N ALA A 269 -13.95 12.31 -37.94
CA ALA A 269 -12.92 11.87 -37.00
C ALA A 269 -12.84 10.34 -36.91
N HIS A 270 -11.65 9.82 -36.62
CA HIS A 270 -11.47 8.44 -36.19
C HIS A 270 -11.66 8.31 -34.68
N PHE A 271 -11.98 7.11 -34.21
CA PHE A 271 -11.78 6.76 -32.80
C PHE A 271 -11.19 5.37 -32.64
N MET A 272 -10.66 5.14 -31.45
CA MET A 272 -10.06 3.89 -31.03
C MET A 272 -10.34 3.65 -29.55
N LEU A 273 -10.49 2.40 -29.14
CA LEU A 273 -10.69 2.01 -27.74
C LEU A 273 -9.63 1.00 -27.31
N ASN A 274 -8.95 1.30 -26.21
CA ASN A 274 -8.15 0.34 -25.47
C ASN A 274 -8.89 -0.02 -24.19
N VAL A 275 -9.09 -1.31 -23.93
CA VAL A 275 -9.72 -1.77 -22.69
C VAL A 275 -8.65 -1.92 -21.62
N GLU A 276 -8.92 -1.40 -20.43
CA GLU A 276 -8.07 -1.50 -19.24
C GLU A 276 -8.72 -2.34 -18.14
N GLY A 277 -10.04 -2.47 -18.20
CA GLY A 277 -10.80 -3.41 -17.40
C GLY A 277 -12.29 -3.27 -17.65
N TYR A 278 -13.08 -4.00 -16.86
CA TYR A 278 -14.52 -3.94 -16.90
C TYR A 278 -15.12 -4.09 -15.51
N PHE A 279 -16.32 -3.57 -15.33
CA PHE A 279 -17.13 -3.79 -14.13
C PHE A 279 -18.07 -4.96 -14.36
N THR A 280 -18.12 -5.90 -13.43
CA THR A 280 -19.01 -7.07 -13.52
C THR A 280 -20.48 -6.64 -13.40
N GLY A 281 -21.39 -7.55 -13.74
CA GLY A 281 -22.83 -7.38 -13.52
C GLY A 281 -23.32 -7.89 -12.16
N SER A 282 -22.43 -8.36 -11.28
CA SER A 282 -22.78 -9.01 -10.01
C SER A 282 -22.03 -8.39 -8.84
N ALA A 283 -22.73 -8.11 -7.75
CA ALA A 283 -22.17 -7.48 -6.54
C ALA A 283 -21.27 -8.42 -5.72
N THR A 284 -21.02 -9.63 -6.24
CA THR A 284 -20.20 -10.67 -5.62
C THR A 284 -18.98 -11.03 -6.46
N THR A 285 -18.69 -10.29 -7.53
CA THR A 285 -17.54 -10.60 -8.39
C THR A 285 -16.76 -9.35 -8.74
N GLY A 286 -15.44 -9.50 -8.83
CA GLY A 286 -14.50 -8.40 -9.11
C GLY A 286 -14.06 -7.64 -7.86
N SER A 287 -13.11 -6.73 -8.06
CA SER A 287 -12.46 -5.95 -7.01
C SER A 287 -13.20 -4.65 -6.71
N GLY A 288 -13.54 -4.44 -5.44
CA GLY A 288 -14.24 -3.23 -4.99
C GLY A 288 -13.32 -2.01 -4.95
N PHE A 289 -13.83 -0.83 -5.32
CA PHE A 289 -13.08 0.42 -5.23
C PHE A 289 -12.88 0.88 -3.78
N ARG A 290 -11.70 1.43 -3.49
CA ARG A 290 -11.30 2.09 -2.25
C ARG A 290 -10.79 3.47 -2.59
N ALA A 291 -11.54 4.48 -2.16
CA ALA A 291 -11.12 5.86 -2.31
C ALA A 291 -9.86 6.10 -1.49
N ASN A 292 -8.84 6.63 -2.14
CA ASN A 292 -7.65 7.11 -1.48
C ASN A 292 -7.00 8.15 -2.39
N ASP A 293 -6.77 9.34 -1.88
CA ASP A 293 -6.22 10.45 -2.64
C ASP A 293 -4.86 10.85 -2.10
N GLY A 294 -3.93 11.11 -3.01
CA GLY A 294 -2.59 11.54 -2.62
C GLY A 294 -1.64 11.65 -3.80
N ARG A 295 -0.69 12.57 -3.70
CA ARG A 295 0.35 12.71 -4.72
C ARG A 295 1.48 11.73 -4.50
N LEU A 296 1.70 10.83 -5.46
CA LEU A 296 2.81 9.87 -5.41
C LEU A 296 4.14 10.53 -5.79
N ILE A 297 4.14 11.37 -6.83
CA ILE A 297 5.34 12.08 -7.29
C ILE A 297 4.98 13.38 -8.01
N ASN A 298 5.82 14.41 -7.84
CA ASN A 298 5.88 15.58 -8.71
C ASN A 298 7.35 15.80 -9.07
N THR A 299 7.76 15.43 -10.29
CA THR A 299 9.16 15.59 -10.74
C THR A 299 9.62 17.05 -10.86
N ARG A 300 8.71 18.03 -10.76
CA ARG A 300 9.09 19.45 -10.71
C ARG A 300 9.66 19.86 -9.34
N THR A 301 9.36 19.09 -8.29
CA THR A 301 9.80 19.38 -6.92
C THR A 301 10.64 18.26 -6.33
N ALA A 302 10.34 17.01 -6.68
CA ALA A 302 11.12 15.84 -6.25
C ALA A 302 12.51 15.83 -6.90
N GLY A 303 13.50 15.31 -6.16
CA GLY A 303 14.87 15.11 -6.68
C GLY A 303 15.51 16.38 -7.25
N ALA A 304 15.30 17.53 -6.58
CA ALA A 304 15.73 18.85 -7.06
C ALA A 304 15.06 19.34 -8.36
N GLY A 305 13.90 18.77 -8.70
CA GLY A 305 13.12 19.20 -9.86
C GLY A 305 13.65 18.67 -11.18
N LEU A 306 14.21 17.46 -11.22
CA LEU A 306 14.75 16.88 -12.44
C LEU A 306 13.63 16.30 -13.33
N PRO A 307 13.54 16.70 -14.61
CA PRO A 307 12.58 16.12 -15.53
C PRO A 307 13.01 14.71 -15.98
N VAL A 308 12.07 13.95 -16.52
CA VAL A 308 12.36 12.66 -17.18
C VAL A 308 12.99 12.95 -18.53
N ALA A 309 14.20 12.44 -18.76
CA ALA A 309 14.93 12.63 -20.01
C ALA A 309 14.16 12.14 -21.25
N ALA A 310 14.52 12.66 -22.43
CA ALA A 310 14.00 12.17 -23.71
C ALA A 310 14.22 10.66 -23.83
N ASN A 311 13.17 9.91 -24.20
CA ASN A 311 13.19 8.43 -24.24
C ASN A 311 13.51 7.74 -22.90
N GLY A 312 13.57 8.48 -21.79
CA GLY A 312 13.84 7.98 -20.45
C GLY A 312 12.61 7.38 -19.77
N SER A 313 12.83 6.76 -18.61
CA SER A 313 11.78 6.20 -17.76
C SER A 313 11.89 6.67 -16.31
N LEU A 314 10.76 6.66 -15.60
CA LEU A 314 10.62 6.97 -14.19
C LEU A 314 9.86 5.83 -13.50
N ASP A 315 10.39 5.33 -12.39
CA ASP A 315 9.70 4.37 -11.53
C ASP A 315 8.95 5.12 -10.42
N VAL A 316 7.69 4.74 -10.18
CA VAL A 316 6.82 5.38 -9.19
C VAL A 316 6.30 4.31 -8.24
N GLN A 317 6.51 4.51 -6.94
CA GLN A 317 5.93 3.66 -5.90
C GLN A 317 4.43 3.96 -5.79
N VAL A 318 3.62 2.91 -5.79
CA VAL A 318 2.15 2.98 -5.64
C VAL A 318 1.73 2.16 -4.42
N GLY A 319 1.99 0.85 -4.43
CA GLY A 319 1.71 -0.02 -3.28
C GLY A 319 2.54 0.38 -2.06
N GLY A 320 1.97 0.22 -0.86
CA GLY A 320 2.62 0.62 0.38
C GLY A 320 2.68 2.13 0.65
N THR A 321 2.04 2.97 -0.18
CA THR A 321 1.93 4.43 0.03
C THR A 321 0.53 4.80 0.51
N PHE A 322 0.36 5.88 1.27
CA PHE A 322 -0.97 6.36 1.71
C PHE A 322 -1.86 5.28 2.39
N GLY A 323 -1.28 4.29 3.06
CA GLY A 323 -2.04 3.17 3.64
C GLY A 323 -2.44 2.08 2.64
N LEU A 324 -2.00 2.15 1.37
CA LEU A 324 -2.21 1.06 0.42
C LEU A 324 -1.46 -0.19 0.86
N PRO A 325 -2.04 -1.37 0.57
CA PRO A 325 -1.32 -2.58 0.83
C PRO A 325 -0.12 -2.76 -0.11
N THR A 326 0.83 -3.60 0.27
CA THR A 326 1.97 -3.97 -0.60
C THR A 326 1.59 -5.02 -1.64
N ARG A 327 0.45 -5.70 -1.44
CA ARG A 327 -0.16 -6.71 -2.32
C ARG A 327 -1.67 -6.55 -2.35
N GLY A 328 -2.37 -7.38 -3.13
CA GLY A 328 -3.84 -7.33 -3.18
C GLY A 328 -4.41 -6.09 -3.86
N ILE A 329 -3.63 -5.43 -4.71
CA ILE A 329 -4.09 -4.32 -5.55
C ILE A 329 -4.42 -4.90 -6.93
N ALA A 330 -5.70 -4.95 -7.31
CA ALA A 330 -6.11 -5.31 -8.68
C ALA A 330 -5.70 -4.22 -9.68
N GLY A 331 -5.84 -2.96 -9.28
CA GLY A 331 -5.42 -1.81 -10.06
C GLY A 331 -5.49 -0.53 -9.24
N ALA A 332 -4.49 0.33 -9.39
CA ALA A 332 -4.53 1.70 -8.88
C ALA A 332 -5.08 2.62 -9.96
N LEU A 333 -6.06 3.46 -9.60
CA LEU A 333 -6.57 4.52 -10.45
C LEU A 333 -5.72 5.76 -10.25
N LEU A 334 -4.99 6.15 -11.29
CA LEU A 334 -3.97 7.19 -11.25
C LEU A 334 -4.32 8.31 -12.23
N SER A 335 -4.15 9.57 -11.82
CA SER A 335 -4.03 10.71 -12.73
C SER A 335 -2.57 10.92 -13.06
N ILE A 336 -2.21 10.86 -14.35
CA ILE A 336 -0.86 11.15 -14.83
C ILE A 336 -0.91 12.45 -15.61
N THR A 337 -0.22 13.47 -15.10
CA THR A 337 -0.09 14.78 -15.75
C THR A 337 1.35 14.98 -16.21
N THR A 338 1.53 15.34 -17.48
CA THR A 338 2.83 15.67 -18.05
C THR A 338 2.94 17.14 -18.38
N THR A 339 4.15 17.69 -18.28
CA THR A 339 4.52 18.98 -18.87
C THR A 339 5.73 18.74 -19.76
N SER A 340 5.57 18.95 -21.07
CA SER A 340 6.61 18.67 -22.06
C SER A 340 6.88 19.86 -22.96
N GLU A 341 8.14 20.03 -23.36
CA GLU A 341 8.58 21.02 -24.35
C GLU A 341 8.54 20.48 -25.79
N ALA A 342 8.37 19.17 -25.96
CA ALA A 342 8.18 18.52 -27.25
C ALA A 342 6.90 17.66 -27.26
N ALA A 343 6.29 17.55 -28.44
CA ALA A 343 5.21 16.58 -28.62
C ALA A 343 5.74 15.14 -28.47
N GLY A 344 4.91 14.25 -27.95
CA GLY A 344 5.29 12.86 -27.71
C GLY A 344 4.17 12.06 -27.09
N TYR A 345 4.55 11.00 -26.39
CA TYR A 345 3.61 10.09 -25.74
C TYR A 345 4.12 9.63 -24.39
N VAL A 346 3.18 9.11 -23.60
CA VAL A 346 3.44 8.41 -22.35
C VAL A 346 3.04 6.96 -22.51
N LYS A 347 3.87 6.08 -21.96
CA LYS A 347 3.51 4.68 -21.65
C LYS A 347 3.71 4.47 -20.16
N ALA A 348 2.91 3.59 -19.56
CA ALA A 348 3.24 3.06 -18.23
C ALA A 348 2.73 1.63 -18.08
N TRP A 349 3.40 0.90 -17.21
CA TRP A 349 3.18 -0.52 -17.00
C TRP A 349 3.69 -0.94 -15.59
N PRO A 350 3.30 -2.13 -15.10
CA PRO A 350 3.83 -2.66 -13.85
C PRO A 350 5.34 -2.84 -13.94
N LEU A 351 6.09 -2.46 -12.89
CA LEU A 351 7.53 -2.71 -12.88
C LEU A 351 7.81 -4.22 -12.87
N GLY A 352 8.73 -4.67 -13.74
CA GLY A 352 9.03 -6.09 -13.95
C GLY A 352 8.39 -6.68 -15.20
N GLU A 353 7.37 -6.02 -15.76
CA GLU A 353 6.71 -6.42 -17.01
C GLU A 353 7.36 -5.76 -18.24
N PRO A 354 7.21 -6.35 -19.45
CA PRO A 354 7.73 -5.75 -20.68
C PRO A 354 7.03 -4.45 -21.03
N GLU A 355 7.75 -3.53 -21.70
CA GLU A 355 7.19 -2.26 -22.16
C GLU A 355 6.01 -2.51 -23.13
N PRO A 356 4.83 -1.91 -22.91
CA PRO A 356 3.67 -2.12 -23.77
C PRO A 356 3.85 -1.48 -25.15
N GLY A 357 3.22 -2.07 -26.17
CA GLY A 357 3.17 -1.50 -27.52
C GLY A 357 2.24 -0.30 -27.66
N LEU A 358 1.29 -0.12 -26.72
CA LEU A 358 0.27 0.93 -26.76
C LEU A 358 0.67 2.13 -25.88
N THR A 359 0.31 3.33 -26.33
CA THR A 359 0.44 4.56 -25.53
C THR A 359 -0.81 4.74 -24.65
N MET A 360 -0.61 5.37 -23.49
CA MET A 360 -1.71 5.76 -22.61
C MET A 360 -2.19 7.19 -22.87
N MET A 361 -1.28 8.06 -23.32
CA MET A 361 -1.55 9.47 -23.49
C MET A 361 -0.55 10.02 -24.50
N ASP A 362 -1.07 10.55 -25.60
CA ASP A 362 -0.29 11.39 -26.48
C ASP A 362 -0.43 12.84 -25.99
N HIS A 363 0.66 13.59 -26.03
CA HIS A 363 0.71 14.98 -25.57
C HIS A 363 1.40 15.86 -26.60
N GLY A 364 0.91 17.10 -26.73
CA GLY A 364 1.61 18.17 -27.42
C GLY A 364 2.54 18.94 -26.49
N ILE A 365 2.99 20.11 -26.95
CA ILE A 365 3.74 21.08 -26.14
C ILE A 365 2.76 21.80 -25.21
N SER A 366 2.57 21.29 -23.99
CA SER A 366 1.74 21.85 -22.90
C SER A 366 1.57 20.84 -21.76
N ARG A 367 0.84 21.24 -20.71
CA ARG A 367 0.25 20.31 -19.75
C ARG A 367 -0.79 19.39 -20.39
N ARG A 368 -0.71 18.10 -20.09
CA ARG A 368 -1.75 17.11 -20.44
C ARG A 368 -1.97 16.12 -19.32
N THR A 369 -3.22 15.74 -19.07
CA THR A 369 -3.60 14.80 -18.02
C THR A 369 -4.40 13.66 -18.60
N ASN A 370 -4.14 12.43 -18.14
CA ASN A 370 -5.02 11.29 -18.34
C ASN A 370 -5.15 10.48 -17.05
N SER A 371 -6.36 9.97 -16.78
CA SER A 371 -6.57 8.97 -15.72
C SER A 371 -6.36 7.58 -16.29
N ILE A 372 -5.78 6.65 -15.55
CA ILE A 372 -5.55 5.27 -16.01
C ILE A 372 -5.66 4.29 -14.84
N VAL A 373 -6.11 3.07 -15.09
CA VAL A 373 -6.00 1.98 -14.12
C VAL A 373 -4.79 1.11 -14.43
N LEU A 374 -3.88 0.98 -13.47
CA LEU A 374 -2.67 0.13 -13.61
C LEU A 374 -2.48 -0.74 -12.37
N LYS A 375 -2.23 -2.03 -12.59
CA LYS A 375 -1.76 -2.91 -11.51
C LYS A 375 -0.29 -2.57 -11.19
N PRO A 376 0.08 -2.30 -9.93
CA PRO A 376 1.49 -2.21 -9.56
C PRO A 376 2.19 -3.57 -9.72
N GLY A 377 3.51 -3.54 -9.98
CA GLY A 377 4.33 -4.76 -9.98
C GLY A 377 4.45 -5.38 -8.59
N THR A 378 5.19 -6.48 -8.46
CA THR A 378 5.32 -7.23 -7.20
C THR A 378 6.07 -6.48 -6.08
N ASP A 379 6.74 -5.38 -6.43
CA ASP A 379 7.37 -4.44 -5.48
C ASP A 379 6.50 -3.18 -5.24
N GLY A 380 5.26 -3.18 -5.71
CA GLY A 380 4.33 -2.07 -5.58
C GLY A 380 4.59 -0.89 -6.53
N LYS A 381 5.44 -1.04 -7.55
CA LYS A 381 5.84 0.04 -8.47
C LYS A 381 5.22 -0.06 -9.85
N ILE A 382 5.06 1.09 -10.50
CA ILE A 382 4.87 1.21 -11.95
C ILE A 382 6.08 1.90 -12.58
N ARG A 383 6.24 1.72 -13.89
CA ARG A 383 7.22 2.44 -14.71
C ARG A 383 6.51 3.31 -15.72
N ILE A 384 6.95 4.56 -15.88
CA ILE A 384 6.43 5.55 -16.83
C ILE A 384 7.54 5.92 -17.81
N ARG A 385 7.26 5.89 -19.12
CA ARG A 385 8.20 6.29 -20.18
C ARG A 385 7.84 7.64 -20.77
N ASN A 386 8.86 8.49 -20.95
CA ASN A 386 8.80 9.67 -21.80
C ASN A 386 9.10 9.27 -23.25
N GLY A 387 8.12 9.32 -24.14
CA GLY A 387 8.26 9.03 -25.57
C GLY A 387 8.54 10.24 -26.45
N SER A 388 8.84 11.41 -25.88
CA SER A 388 9.16 12.62 -26.63
C SER A 388 10.67 12.76 -26.91
N SER A 389 11.02 13.68 -27.81
CA SER A 389 12.41 14.00 -28.17
C SER A 389 13.11 14.94 -27.17
N ASP A 390 12.38 15.42 -26.16
CA ASP A 390 12.90 16.34 -25.14
C ASP A 390 12.53 15.84 -23.73
N THR A 391 12.93 16.59 -22.71
CA THR A 391 12.60 16.31 -21.32
C THR A 391 11.13 16.58 -21.01
N MET A 392 10.61 15.86 -20.02
CA MET A 392 9.21 15.96 -19.60
C MET A 392 9.10 15.84 -18.09
N HIS A 393 8.41 16.76 -17.44
CA HIS A 393 7.99 16.53 -16.05
C HIS A 393 6.71 15.70 -16.02
N VAL A 394 6.64 14.83 -15.02
CA VAL A 394 5.49 14.00 -14.67
C VAL A 394 5.04 14.31 -13.25
N ILE A 395 3.73 14.34 -13.08
CA ILE A 395 3.01 14.34 -11.82
C ILE A 395 2.11 13.10 -11.83
N VAL A 396 2.11 12.34 -10.73
CA VAL A 396 1.22 11.18 -10.56
C VAL A 396 0.45 11.33 -9.27
N ASP A 397 -0.87 11.38 -9.39
CA ASP A 397 -1.80 11.45 -8.27
C ASP A 397 -2.61 10.14 -8.20
N LEU A 398 -2.74 9.58 -7.01
CA LEU A 398 -3.64 8.46 -6.70
C LEU A 398 -5.06 9.02 -6.50
N GLN A 399 -6.06 8.39 -7.13
CA GLN A 399 -7.49 8.69 -6.92
C GLN A 399 -8.18 7.61 -6.07
N GLY A 400 -7.62 6.41 -6.09
CA GLY A 400 -8.05 5.26 -5.32
C GLY A 400 -7.52 3.98 -5.94
N TRP A 401 -7.97 2.85 -5.45
CA TRP A 401 -7.53 1.53 -5.91
C TRP A 401 -8.65 0.50 -5.85
N PHE A 402 -8.53 -0.54 -6.66
CA PHE A 402 -9.43 -1.68 -6.67
C PHE A 402 -8.80 -2.80 -5.84
N ALA A 403 -9.52 -3.22 -4.80
CA ALA A 403 -9.03 -4.19 -3.81
C ALA A 403 -9.27 -5.63 -4.25
N GLU A 404 -8.20 -6.42 -4.29
CA GLU A 404 -8.29 -7.88 -4.27
C GLU A 404 -8.40 -8.31 -2.80
N PRO A 405 -9.42 -9.10 -2.44
CA PRO A 405 -9.54 -9.58 -1.07
C PRO A 405 -8.31 -10.43 -0.70
N LEU A 406 -7.66 -10.03 0.40
CA LEU A 406 -6.58 -10.79 1.01
C LEU A 406 -7.11 -11.60 2.20
N PRO A 407 -6.58 -12.81 2.46
CA PRO A 407 -6.92 -13.55 3.66
C PRO A 407 -6.58 -12.76 4.91
N ALA A 408 -7.47 -12.80 5.91
CA ALA A 408 -7.20 -12.19 7.20
C ALA A 408 -6.07 -12.92 7.94
N VAL A 409 -5.20 -12.15 8.58
CA VAL A 409 -4.19 -12.65 9.52
C VAL A 409 -4.91 -13.20 10.76
N ALA A 410 -4.48 -14.39 11.18
CA ALA A 410 -5.05 -15.05 12.34
C ALA A 410 -4.85 -14.22 13.62
N THR A 411 -5.81 -14.32 14.54
CA THR A 411 -5.67 -13.67 15.86
C THR A 411 -4.67 -14.46 16.70
N VAL A 412 -3.57 -13.81 17.10
CA VAL A 412 -2.59 -14.36 18.03
C VAL A 412 -3.11 -14.13 19.45
N GLN A 413 -3.57 -15.21 20.07
CA GLN A 413 -3.94 -15.20 21.49
C GLN A 413 -2.68 -15.08 22.33
N ASN A 414 -2.78 -14.41 23.48
CA ASN A 414 -1.68 -14.25 24.42
C ASN A 414 -0.42 -13.68 23.75
N SER A 415 -0.57 -12.60 22.97
CA SER A 415 0.57 -11.85 22.44
C SER A 415 1.61 -11.49 23.53
N ARG A 416 2.88 -11.55 23.16
CA ARG A 416 4.01 -11.15 24.00
C ARG A 416 3.98 -9.66 24.29
N THR A 417 4.43 -9.27 25.49
CA THR A 417 4.54 -7.86 25.89
C THR A 417 5.81 -7.24 25.34
N THR A 418 5.70 -6.11 24.66
CA THR A 418 6.84 -5.25 24.32
C THR A 418 7.15 -4.33 25.48
N VAL A 419 8.45 -4.13 25.76
CA VAL A 419 8.95 -3.20 26.78
C VAL A 419 9.98 -2.29 26.13
N PHE A 420 9.91 -1.00 26.44
CA PHE A 420 10.80 0.02 25.93
C PHE A 420 11.06 1.05 27.04
N GLN A 421 12.32 1.44 27.25
CA GLN A 421 12.64 2.58 28.11
C GLN A 421 12.81 3.84 27.25
N ALA A 422 12.01 4.86 27.52
CA ALA A 422 12.12 6.15 26.88
C ALA A 422 13.40 6.89 27.32
N ALA A 423 13.85 7.85 26.52
CA ALA A 423 14.84 8.81 27.01
C ALA A 423 14.26 9.65 28.16
N PRO A 424 15.06 10.03 29.17
CA PRO A 424 14.61 10.91 30.24
C PRO A 424 14.08 12.24 29.68
N VAL A 425 12.93 12.68 30.18
CA VAL A 425 12.42 14.03 29.94
C VAL A 425 13.19 15.04 30.80
N ALA A 426 13.13 16.33 30.45
CA ALA A 426 13.86 17.37 31.19
C ALA A 426 13.52 17.34 32.70
N GLY A 427 14.56 17.23 33.53
CA GLY A 427 14.43 17.14 35.00
C GLY A 427 14.29 15.72 35.55
N ALA A 428 14.08 14.70 34.72
CA ALA A 428 14.07 13.30 35.14
C ALA A 428 15.47 12.68 35.06
N ARG A 429 15.86 11.91 36.08
CA ARG A 429 17.15 11.19 36.10
C ARG A 429 17.14 9.95 35.21
N VAL A 430 16.01 9.28 35.11
CA VAL A 430 15.78 8.07 34.31
C VAL A 430 14.52 8.28 33.46
N GLY A 431 14.48 7.62 32.31
CA GLY A 431 13.30 7.65 31.45
C GLY A 431 12.27 6.63 31.87
N THR A 432 11.04 6.86 31.43
CA THR A 432 9.88 6.02 31.74
C THR A 432 9.97 4.65 31.07
N LEU A 433 9.37 3.64 31.69
CA LEU A 433 9.17 2.34 31.06
C LEU A 433 7.79 2.30 30.40
N GLU A 434 7.78 1.86 29.15
CA GLU A 434 6.61 1.78 28.30
C GLU A 434 6.35 0.33 27.91
N TYR A 435 5.09 -0.07 27.98
CA TYR A 435 4.64 -1.44 27.75
C TYR A 435 3.55 -1.49 26.70
N ALA A 436 3.51 -2.53 25.88
CA ALA A 436 2.41 -2.75 24.97
C ALA A 436 2.18 -4.24 24.71
N TYR A 437 0.91 -4.65 24.68
CA TYR A 437 0.51 -5.97 24.19
C TYR A 437 -0.87 -5.89 23.54
N THR A 438 -1.20 -6.89 22.72
CA THR A 438 -2.54 -7.08 22.18
C THR A 438 -3.29 -8.11 23.04
N ASP A 439 -4.43 -7.72 23.61
CA ASP A 439 -5.26 -8.63 24.37
C ASP A 439 -5.97 -9.67 23.49
N ASN A 440 -6.62 -10.64 24.12
CA ASN A 440 -7.28 -11.75 23.42
C ASN A 440 -8.53 -11.33 22.62
N ALA A 441 -9.01 -10.09 22.84
CA ALA A 441 -10.08 -9.46 22.08
C ALA A 441 -9.55 -8.61 20.90
N GLY A 442 -8.24 -8.52 20.72
CA GLY A 442 -7.60 -7.74 19.65
C GLY A 442 -7.48 -6.25 19.97
N ARG A 443 -7.46 -5.87 21.25
CA ARG A 443 -7.24 -4.48 21.66
C ARG A 443 -5.79 -4.27 22.07
N VAL A 444 -5.21 -3.14 21.69
CA VAL A 444 -3.87 -2.73 22.12
C VAL A 444 -3.96 -2.13 23.52
N VAL A 445 -3.32 -2.78 24.48
CA VAL A 445 -3.19 -2.34 25.86
C VAL A 445 -1.79 -1.75 26.03
N TYR A 446 -1.74 -0.53 26.55
CA TYR A 446 -0.51 0.22 26.81
C TYR A 446 -0.32 0.42 28.31
N GLY A 447 0.90 0.21 28.79
CA GLY A 447 1.31 0.47 30.15
C GLY A 447 2.34 1.59 30.21
N HIS A 448 2.13 2.56 31.10
CA HIS A 448 3.09 3.65 31.35
C HIS A 448 3.60 3.58 32.79
N GLN A 449 4.92 3.60 32.98
CA GLN A 449 5.54 3.57 34.30
C GLN A 449 6.53 4.74 34.44
N SER A 450 6.11 5.75 35.20
CA SER A 450 6.94 6.91 35.53
C SER A 450 7.93 6.63 36.67
N ASP A 451 7.50 5.86 37.67
CA ASP A 451 8.34 5.37 38.77
C ASP A 451 8.88 3.97 38.43
N VAL A 452 10.02 3.93 37.75
CA VAL A 452 10.65 2.69 37.25
C VAL A 452 11.11 1.74 38.36
N ASP A 453 11.22 2.21 39.60
CA ASP A 453 11.61 1.40 40.75
C ASP A 453 10.41 0.67 41.40
N ASN A 454 9.18 1.06 41.03
CA ASN A 454 7.93 0.52 41.57
C ASN A 454 7.01 -0.02 40.46
N PHE A 455 7.06 -1.33 40.20
CA PHE A 455 6.17 -1.99 39.23
C PHE A 455 4.69 -1.93 39.59
N GLY A 456 4.34 -1.59 40.83
CA GLY A 456 2.94 -1.32 41.21
C GLY A 456 2.41 0.00 40.66
N SER A 457 3.27 0.87 40.11
CA SER A 457 2.91 2.19 39.58
C SER A 457 2.46 2.18 38.11
N ILE A 458 2.52 1.03 37.43
CA ILE A 458 2.21 0.93 36.00
C ILE A 458 0.74 1.30 35.74
N GLN A 459 0.52 2.30 34.90
CA GLN A 459 -0.80 2.73 34.47
C GLN A 459 -1.19 2.05 33.15
N TRP A 460 -2.18 1.16 33.23
CA TRP A 460 -2.69 0.43 32.05
C TRP A 460 -3.88 1.14 31.40
N THR A 461 -3.81 1.35 30.10
CA THR A 461 -4.86 1.96 29.29
C THR A 461 -5.07 1.17 28.01
N VAL A 462 -6.32 0.95 27.60
CA VAL A 462 -6.63 0.46 26.27
C VAL A 462 -6.58 1.63 25.30
N ILE A 463 -5.70 1.58 24.30
CA ILE A 463 -5.44 2.70 23.38
C ILE A 463 -6.02 2.48 21.97
N SER A 464 -6.71 1.36 21.77
CA SER A 464 -7.47 1.04 20.55
C SER A 464 -8.97 0.97 20.83
N GLY A 465 -9.78 1.12 19.80
CA GLY A 465 -11.20 0.76 19.79
C GLY A 465 -11.41 -0.69 19.35
N ASN A 466 -12.28 -0.86 18.33
CA ASN A 466 -12.71 -2.16 17.80
C ASN A 466 -11.95 -2.56 16.51
N GLU A 467 -10.74 -2.04 16.29
CA GLU A 467 -10.00 -2.24 15.04
C GLU A 467 -9.55 -3.70 14.83
N ALA A 468 -9.49 -4.51 15.90
CA ALA A 468 -9.05 -5.91 15.92
C ALA A 468 -7.58 -6.11 15.48
N PHE A 469 -6.67 -5.77 16.37
CA PHE A 469 -5.23 -6.00 16.23
C PHE A 469 -4.84 -7.45 16.55
N THR A 470 -3.65 -7.86 16.11
CA THR A 470 -3.08 -9.19 16.33
C THR A 470 -1.55 -9.11 16.49
N GLY A 471 -0.97 -10.10 17.15
CA GLY A 471 0.48 -10.19 17.37
C GLY A 471 1.03 -9.17 18.38
N GLN A 472 2.36 -9.13 18.49
CA GLN A 472 3.09 -8.27 19.42
C GLN A 472 3.23 -6.84 18.84
N PRO A 473 2.70 -5.80 19.51
CA PRO A 473 2.91 -4.41 19.08
C PRO A 473 4.37 -3.99 19.25
N ALA A 474 4.85 -3.02 18.47
CA ALA A 474 6.16 -2.40 18.66
C ALA A 474 6.03 -0.99 19.27
N ILE A 475 7.06 -0.55 20.00
CA ILE A 475 7.10 0.77 20.66
C ILE A 475 8.37 1.49 20.23
N ALA A 476 8.26 2.76 19.84
CA ALA A 476 9.40 3.62 19.59
C ALA A 476 9.18 5.04 20.12
N GLN A 477 10.27 5.69 20.54
CA GLN A 477 10.27 7.12 20.81
C GLN A 477 10.72 7.92 19.58
N LEU A 478 9.84 8.80 19.11
CA LEU A 478 10.09 9.72 18.01
C LEU A 478 11.18 10.75 18.39
N SER A 479 11.69 11.48 17.39
CA SER A 479 12.70 12.52 17.60
C SER A 479 12.21 13.69 18.45
N ASP A 480 10.90 13.93 18.50
CA ASP A 480 10.25 14.95 19.33
C ASP A 480 9.91 14.45 20.76
N GLY A 481 10.37 13.25 21.13
CA GLY A 481 10.18 12.67 22.46
C GLY A 481 8.85 11.94 22.67
N ARG A 482 7.91 12.01 21.72
CA ARG A 482 6.63 11.28 21.80
C ARG A 482 6.81 9.78 21.60
N ILE A 483 5.99 9.01 22.31
CA ILE A 483 5.90 7.57 22.10
C ILE A 483 4.93 7.27 20.95
N GLN A 484 5.34 6.35 20.08
CA GLN A 484 4.53 5.76 19.04
C GLN A 484 4.44 4.25 19.25
N VAL A 485 3.22 3.73 19.18
CA VAL A 485 2.94 2.29 19.17
C VAL A 485 2.53 1.89 17.77
N THR A 486 3.13 0.82 17.25
CA THR A 486 2.72 0.18 15.98
C THR A 486 2.16 -1.21 16.23
N ALA A 487 1.09 -1.57 15.54
CA ALA A 487 0.42 -2.86 15.69
C ALA A 487 -0.08 -3.38 14.35
N GLN A 488 -0.15 -4.70 14.20
CA GLN A 488 -0.67 -5.35 13.01
C GLN A 488 -2.17 -5.57 13.16
N ARG A 489 -2.95 -5.16 12.16
CA ARG A 489 -4.39 -5.44 12.08
C ARG A 489 -4.63 -6.76 11.36
N ARG A 490 -5.79 -7.39 11.58
CA ARG A 490 -6.12 -8.67 10.94
C ARG A 490 -6.26 -8.63 9.42
N ASP A 491 -6.31 -7.48 8.78
CA ASP A 491 -6.20 -7.36 7.31
C ASP A 491 -4.74 -7.44 6.82
N GLY A 492 -3.78 -7.49 7.73
CA GLY A 492 -2.34 -7.53 7.43
C GLY A 492 -1.67 -6.17 7.41
N ASP A 493 -2.43 -5.08 7.53
CA ASP A 493 -1.88 -3.73 7.55
C ASP A 493 -1.23 -3.43 8.90
N VAL A 494 -0.19 -2.59 8.86
CA VAL A 494 0.46 -2.07 10.06
C VAL A 494 -0.09 -0.69 10.32
N TRP A 495 -0.58 -0.47 11.53
CA TRP A 495 -1.11 0.82 11.96
C TRP A 495 -0.26 1.39 13.07
N ALA A 496 -0.29 2.71 13.22
CA ALA A 496 0.42 3.42 14.27
C ALA A 496 -0.47 4.40 15.00
N VAL A 497 -0.23 4.56 16.29
CA VAL A 497 -0.80 5.65 17.11
C VAL A 497 0.33 6.33 17.87
N THR A 498 0.27 7.65 17.94
CA THR A 498 1.31 8.49 18.58
C THR A 498 0.68 9.30 19.70
N GLN A 499 1.40 9.49 20.79
CA GLN A 499 1.00 10.42 21.85
C GLN A 499 0.70 11.82 21.27
N THR A 500 -0.20 12.57 21.92
CA THR A 500 -0.51 13.95 21.51
C THR A 500 0.63 14.92 21.85
N ALA A 501 1.40 14.63 22.90
CA ALA A 501 2.60 15.36 23.31
C ALA A 501 3.57 14.40 24.04
N ALA A 502 4.85 14.78 24.17
CA ALA A 502 5.83 13.94 24.83
C ALA A 502 5.45 13.73 26.31
N GLY A 503 5.40 12.47 26.76
CA GLY A 503 4.99 12.12 28.12
C GLY A 503 3.48 12.24 28.39
N ALA A 504 2.65 12.51 27.37
CA ALA A 504 1.21 12.56 27.54
C ALA A 504 0.59 11.16 27.64
N VAL A 505 -0.44 11.02 28.48
CA VAL A 505 -1.27 9.80 28.56
C VAL A 505 -2.37 9.76 27.49
N THR A 506 -2.49 10.80 26.67
CA THR A 506 -3.48 10.92 25.59
C THR A 506 -2.87 10.62 24.22
N TRP A 507 -3.68 10.02 23.35
CA TRP A 507 -3.27 9.49 22.06
C TRP A 507 -3.99 10.20 20.90
N GLY A 508 -3.30 10.33 19.77
CA GLY A 508 -3.90 10.76 18.52
C GLY A 508 -4.78 9.67 17.89
N ALA A 509 -5.20 9.90 16.64
CA ALA A 509 -5.88 8.88 15.87
C ALA A 509 -4.90 7.81 15.37
N TRP A 510 -5.38 6.57 15.27
CA TRP A 510 -4.68 5.51 14.57
C TRP A 510 -4.53 5.87 13.09
N ARG A 511 -3.30 5.76 12.58
CA ARG A 511 -2.94 5.99 11.18
C ARG A 511 -2.51 4.68 10.54
N ASP A 512 -3.12 4.36 9.42
CA ASP A 512 -2.76 3.21 8.61
C ASP A 512 -1.44 3.46 7.86
N PHE A 513 -0.44 2.61 8.05
CA PHE A 513 0.80 2.63 7.27
C PHE A 513 0.71 1.68 6.06
N GLY A 514 -0.40 0.94 5.92
CA GLY A 514 -0.62 -0.08 4.91
C GLY A 514 0.25 -1.31 5.15
N GLY A 515 0.50 -2.05 4.08
CA GLY A 515 1.29 -3.27 4.10
C GLY A 515 0.50 -4.48 3.61
N SER A 516 0.95 -5.68 3.92
CA SER A 516 0.16 -6.91 3.74
C SER A 516 0.93 -7.99 4.48
N MET A 517 1.25 -7.68 5.74
CA MET A 517 2.25 -8.39 6.51
C MET A 517 1.65 -9.66 7.06
N ALA A 518 2.42 -10.75 7.06
CA ALA A 518 2.05 -12.02 7.65
C ALA A 518 2.35 -12.06 9.16
N ALA A 519 3.26 -11.20 9.62
CA ALA A 519 3.68 -11.13 11.01
C ALA A 519 3.73 -9.69 11.53
N ALA A 520 3.68 -9.57 12.86
CA ALA A 520 3.70 -8.28 13.53
C ALA A 520 5.00 -7.50 13.25
N PRO A 521 4.93 -6.16 13.15
CA PRO A 521 6.09 -5.35 12.84
C PRO A 521 7.09 -5.33 14.00
N THR A 522 8.37 -5.17 13.67
CA THR A 522 9.41 -4.79 14.63
C THR A 522 9.95 -3.41 14.27
N VAL A 523 10.19 -2.56 15.27
CA VAL A 523 10.69 -1.20 15.06
C VAL A 523 12.15 -1.07 15.50
N ALA A 524 12.92 -0.26 14.77
CA ALA A 524 14.20 0.25 15.23
C ALA A 524 14.32 1.75 14.93
N LYS A 525 15.13 2.46 15.72
CA LYS A 525 15.47 3.86 15.48
C LYS A 525 16.81 3.93 14.75
N LEU A 526 16.82 4.57 13.58
CA LEU A 526 18.03 4.79 12.80
C LEU A 526 18.88 5.90 13.45
N ALA A 527 20.15 6.03 13.05
CA ALA A 527 21.07 7.02 13.63
C ALA A 527 20.61 8.47 13.45
N ASP A 528 19.84 8.77 12.39
CA ASP A 528 19.22 10.09 12.17
C ASP A 528 17.95 10.32 13.02
N GLY A 529 17.61 9.38 13.91
CA GLY A 529 16.44 9.42 14.77
C GLY A 529 15.15 8.94 14.10
N THR A 530 15.18 8.57 12.81
CA THR A 530 14.00 8.08 12.08
C THR A 530 13.59 6.70 12.57
N PRO A 531 12.32 6.50 12.96
CA PRO A 531 11.78 5.15 13.18
C PRO A 531 11.61 4.40 11.86
N ALA A 532 12.06 3.15 11.83
CA ALA A 532 11.88 2.22 10.72
C ALA A 532 11.17 0.96 11.21
N GLN A 533 10.02 0.65 10.60
CA GLN A 533 9.27 -0.59 10.83
C GLN A 533 9.77 -1.65 9.86
N PHE A 534 9.98 -2.88 10.34
CA PHE A 534 10.36 -4.04 9.55
C PHE A 534 9.30 -5.12 9.72
N ALA A 535 8.88 -5.72 8.62
CA ALA A 535 7.88 -6.78 8.63
C ALA A 535 8.05 -7.71 7.43
N VAL A 536 7.45 -8.88 7.51
CA VAL A 536 7.49 -9.92 6.46
C VAL A 536 6.09 -10.12 5.91
N ASP A 537 5.95 -10.21 4.60
CA ASP A 537 4.68 -10.56 3.95
C ASP A 537 4.49 -12.09 3.82
N VAL A 538 3.33 -12.52 3.35
CA VAL A 538 3.04 -13.96 3.23
C VAL A 538 3.82 -14.67 2.11
N ASP A 539 4.50 -13.93 1.21
CA ASP A 539 5.42 -14.52 0.23
C ASP A 539 6.84 -14.66 0.81
N GLY A 540 7.08 -14.18 2.03
CA GLY A 540 8.37 -14.26 2.70
C GLY A 540 9.34 -13.14 2.33
N LYS A 541 8.84 -12.04 1.74
CA LYS A 541 9.63 -10.83 1.47
C LYS A 541 9.77 -9.98 2.73
N LEU A 542 10.97 -9.43 2.93
CA LEU A 542 11.25 -8.44 3.97
C LEU A 542 10.91 -7.04 3.46
N TRP A 543 10.16 -6.28 4.24
CA TRP A 543 9.77 -4.90 3.93
C TRP A 543 10.23 -3.93 5.02
N VAL A 544 10.53 -2.69 4.64
CA VAL A 544 10.79 -1.59 5.57
C VAL A 544 9.87 -0.39 5.30
N TYR A 545 9.31 0.19 6.36
CA TYR A 545 8.62 1.48 6.35
C TYR A 545 9.44 2.49 7.16
N GLN A 546 10.21 3.32 6.46
CA GLN A 546 10.94 4.43 7.08
C GLN A 546 10.02 5.64 7.12
N GLN A 547 9.79 6.24 8.30
CA GLN A 547 9.01 7.47 8.43
C GLN A 547 9.81 8.69 7.98
N LYS A 548 10.24 8.69 6.71
CA LYS A 548 11.11 9.68 6.08
C LYS A 548 10.57 10.08 4.71
N GLY A 549 10.83 11.34 4.33
CA GLY A 549 10.39 11.91 3.06
C GLY A 549 8.96 12.44 3.10
N THR A 550 8.52 13.05 2.00
CA THR A 550 7.18 13.64 1.87
C THR A 550 6.08 12.59 1.87
N VAL A 551 6.34 11.44 1.25
CA VAL A 551 5.43 10.28 1.23
C VAL A 551 6.22 9.05 1.66
N PRO A 552 6.22 8.70 2.95
CA PRO A 552 6.77 7.45 3.44
C PRO A 552 6.04 6.25 2.82
N PHE A 553 6.78 5.16 2.56
CA PHE A 553 6.21 3.95 1.95
C PHE A 553 6.94 2.68 2.37
N TRP A 554 6.26 1.54 2.20
CA TRP A 554 6.87 0.22 2.33
C TRP A 554 7.79 -0.10 1.15
N ARG A 555 9.07 -0.34 1.43
CA ARG A 555 10.07 -0.74 0.44
C ARG A 555 10.48 -2.19 0.64
N ASN A 556 10.44 -2.97 -0.44
CA ASN A 556 10.94 -4.33 -0.46
C ASN A 556 12.47 -4.34 -0.30
N LEU A 557 12.98 -5.17 0.60
CA LEU A 557 14.41 -5.37 0.89
C LEU A 557 14.94 -6.74 0.40
N GLY A 558 14.07 -7.61 -0.11
CA GLY A 558 14.43 -8.90 -0.70
C GLY A 558 13.55 -10.05 -0.20
N ASP A 559 13.55 -11.13 -0.97
CA ASP A 559 12.86 -12.37 -0.68
C ASP A 559 13.84 -13.41 -0.16
N GLN A 560 13.58 -13.98 1.02
CA GLN A 560 14.31 -15.11 1.57
C GLN A 560 13.36 -16.19 2.11
N ASN A 561 12.11 -16.21 1.64
CA ASN A 561 11.06 -17.09 2.16
C ASN A 561 10.95 -17.00 3.70
N LEU A 562 11.04 -15.78 4.25
CA LEU A 562 10.98 -15.55 5.68
C LEU A 562 9.60 -15.86 6.25
N VAL A 563 9.55 -16.33 7.50
CA VAL A 563 8.32 -16.64 8.21
C VAL A 563 8.34 -16.09 9.64
N GLY A 564 7.18 -15.67 10.12
CA GLY A 564 7.00 -15.26 11.52
C GLY A 564 7.66 -13.93 11.87
N ALA A 565 7.89 -13.74 13.17
CA ALA A 565 8.40 -12.48 13.72
C ALA A 565 9.90 -12.30 13.47
N LEU A 566 10.31 -11.03 13.33
CA LEU A 566 11.68 -10.60 13.16
C LEU A 566 12.30 -10.16 14.49
N THR A 567 13.63 -10.12 14.53
CA THR A 567 14.38 -9.42 15.56
C THR A 567 15.33 -8.43 14.92
N VAL A 568 15.32 -7.19 15.40
CA VAL A 568 16.14 -6.09 14.87
C VAL A 568 16.98 -5.53 16.00
N VAL A 569 18.30 -5.42 15.77
CA VAL A 569 19.26 -4.86 16.73
C VAL A 569 20.10 -3.77 16.10
N THR A 570 20.43 -2.74 16.88
CA THR A 570 21.30 -1.65 16.44
C THR A 570 22.76 -2.13 16.34
N VAL A 571 23.42 -1.79 15.24
CA VAL A 571 24.84 -2.07 14.99
C VAL A 571 25.56 -0.80 14.52
N ARG A 572 26.89 -0.84 14.43
CA ARG A 572 27.74 0.35 14.14
C ARG A 572 27.23 1.24 13.01
N ASP A 573 26.81 0.65 11.89
CA ASP A 573 26.47 1.36 10.66
C ASP A 573 25.02 1.13 10.22
N GLY A 574 24.11 0.85 11.17
CA GLY A 574 22.71 0.62 10.85
C GLY A 574 21.99 -0.27 11.85
N VAL A 575 21.12 -1.11 11.33
CA VAL A 575 20.45 -2.15 12.10
C VAL A 575 20.64 -3.50 11.43
N ARG A 576 20.77 -4.56 12.23
CA ARG A 576 20.85 -5.94 11.76
C ARG A 576 19.53 -6.62 12.03
N ILE A 577 18.95 -7.21 11.00
CA ILE A 577 17.67 -7.90 11.03
C ILE A 577 17.92 -9.41 11.00
N PHE A 578 17.18 -10.16 11.81
CA PHE A 578 17.21 -11.61 11.90
C PHE A 578 15.79 -12.18 11.76
N GLY A 579 15.68 -13.31 11.09
CA GLY A 579 14.42 -14.05 10.92
C GLY A 579 14.69 -15.50 10.54
N LEU A 580 13.64 -16.31 10.56
CA LEU A 580 13.68 -17.69 10.06
C LEU A 580 13.08 -17.76 8.66
N ASP A 581 13.64 -18.60 7.80
CA ASP A 581 12.95 -19.00 6.56
C ASP A 581 11.96 -20.15 6.81
N GLY A 582 11.17 -20.52 5.80
CA GLY A 582 10.18 -21.61 5.90
C GLY A 582 10.76 -22.99 6.23
N ALA A 583 12.09 -23.18 6.16
CA ALA A 583 12.77 -24.40 6.59
C ALA A 583 13.34 -24.29 8.02
N GLY A 584 13.08 -23.18 8.72
CA GLY A 584 13.60 -22.88 10.04
C GLY A 584 15.08 -22.46 10.04
N VAL A 585 15.63 -22.05 8.90
CA VAL A 585 17.03 -21.58 8.83
C VAL A 585 17.10 -20.12 9.23
N VAL A 586 18.06 -19.77 10.09
CA VAL A 586 18.27 -18.38 10.52
C VAL A 586 18.95 -17.59 9.41
N LYS A 587 18.31 -16.51 8.98
CA LYS A 587 18.80 -15.55 7.99
C LYS A 587 19.06 -14.20 8.63
N SER A 588 20.01 -13.45 8.08
CA SER A 588 20.26 -12.09 8.53
C SER A 588 20.71 -11.16 7.41
N VAL A 589 20.31 -9.90 7.52
CA VAL A 589 20.71 -8.81 6.63
C VAL A 589 20.95 -7.53 7.44
N GLN A 590 21.91 -6.71 7.03
CA GLN A 590 22.11 -5.38 7.58
C GLN A 590 21.41 -4.34 6.72
N PHE A 591 20.68 -3.44 7.37
CA PHE A 591 20.10 -2.24 6.78
C PHE A 591 20.93 -1.04 7.20
N TYR A 592 21.57 -0.38 6.24
CA TYR A 592 22.48 0.73 6.49
C TYR A 592 21.75 2.06 6.62
N HIS A 593 22.41 3.05 7.23
CA HIS A 593 21.84 4.39 7.42
C HIS A 593 21.47 5.12 6.11
N ASP A 594 22.15 4.81 5.00
CA ASP A 594 21.84 5.33 3.67
C ASP A 594 20.63 4.65 3.01
N GLY A 595 20.07 3.62 3.65
CA GLY A 595 18.96 2.82 3.14
C GLY A 595 19.38 1.66 2.24
N SER A 596 20.66 1.44 1.99
CA SER A 596 21.14 0.23 1.32
C SER A 596 21.09 -1.00 2.25
N VAL A 597 21.26 -2.18 1.68
CA VAL A 597 21.29 -3.45 2.42
C VAL A 597 22.55 -4.24 2.11
N SER A 598 23.06 -4.98 3.09
CA SER A 598 24.13 -5.96 2.86
C SER A 598 23.63 -7.16 2.04
N PRO A 599 24.53 -8.00 1.49
CA PRO A 599 24.15 -9.35 1.10
C PRO A 599 23.53 -10.12 2.28
N TRP A 600 22.63 -11.05 1.97
CA TRP A 600 22.04 -11.95 2.95
C TRP A 600 23.09 -12.92 3.51
N THR A 601 23.06 -13.13 4.82
CA THR A 601 23.90 -14.10 5.52
C THR A 601 23.03 -15.26 5.99
N ASN A 602 23.43 -16.48 5.65
CA ASN A 602 22.80 -17.71 6.13
C ASN A 602 23.56 -18.21 7.36
N LEU A 603 22.87 -18.33 8.50
CA LEU A 603 23.45 -18.79 9.76
C LEU A 603 23.21 -20.30 9.99
N GLY A 604 22.48 -20.99 9.12
CA GLY A 604 22.12 -22.40 9.28
C GLY A 604 21.00 -22.60 10.32
N GLY A 605 20.99 -23.76 10.99
CA GLY A 605 20.02 -24.07 12.04
C GLY A 605 18.67 -24.56 11.53
N ALA A 606 18.65 -25.26 10.39
CA ALA A 606 17.42 -25.82 9.80
C ALA A 606 16.57 -26.58 10.85
N GLY A 607 15.25 -26.41 10.76
CA GLY A 607 14.29 -26.92 11.74
C GLY A 607 14.14 -26.07 13.00
N SER A 608 14.81 -24.91 13.11
CA SER A 608 14.56 -23.98 14.21
C SER A 608 13.17 -23.37 14.14
N SER A 609 12.69 -22.87 15.28
CA SER A 609 11.34 -22.33 15.45
C SER A 609 11.32 -21.13 16.40
N GLY A 610 10.28 -20.30 16.29
CA GLY A 610 10.11 -19.10 17.10
C GLY A 610 10.97 -17.91 16.64
N ALA A 611 10.73 -16.74 17.22
CA ALA A 611 11.53 -15.55 16.93
C ALA A 611 12.96 -15.73 17.47
N PRO A 612 14.02 -15.45 16.68
CA PRO A 612 15.39 -15.44 17.20
C PRO A 612 15.56 -14.36 18.27
N ALA A 613 16.20 -14.64 19.40
CA ALA A 613 16.66 -13.61 20.32
C ALA A 613 18.11 -13.22 20.00
N VAL A 614 18.45 -11.94 20.08
CA VAL A 614 19.78 -11.44 19.70
C VAL A 614 20.31 -10.53 20.79
N VAL A 615 21.57 -10.78 21.18
CA VAL A 615 22.33 -9.92 22.09
C VAL A 615 23.45 -9.24 21.32
N VAL A 616 23.60 -7.93 21.53
CA VAL A 616 24.74 -7.15 21.04
C VAL A 616 25.75 -7.06 22.17
N ARG A 617 26.89 -7.76 22.04
CA ARG A 617 28.01 -7.67 22.97
C ARG A 617 28.87 -6.43 22.66
N PRO A 618 29.72 -5.97 23.61
CA PRO A 618 30.65 -4.88 23.37
C PRO A 618 31.44 -5.07 22.07
N GLY A 619 31.61 -3.99 21.29
CA GLY A 619 32.22 -4.05 19.96
C GLY A 619 31.27 -4.46 18.83
N TYR A 620 29.95 -4.48 19.07
CA TYR A 620 28.92 -4.90 18.11
C TYR A 620 29.02 -6.38 17.69
N GLN A 621 29.62 -7.21 18.52
CA GLN A 621 29.66 -8.65 18.31
C GLN A 621 28.28 -9.26 18.61
N LEU A 622 27.66 -9.91 17.63
CA LEU A 622 26.31 -10.43 17.76
C LEU A 622 26.29 -11.87 18.26
N GLN A 623 25.33 -12.19 19.12
CA GLN A 623 25.02 -13.56 19.51
C GLN A 623 23.53 -13.83 19.34
N VAL A 624 23.21 -14.93 18.66
CA VAL A 624 21.83 -15.31 18.30
C VAL A 624 21.44 -16.56 19.07
N PHE A 625 20.22 -16.55 19.58
CA PHE A 625 19.57 -17.63 20.31
C PHE A 625 18.27 -18.02 19.62
N VAL A 626 18.00 -19.31 19.49
CA VAL A 626 16.75 -19.79 18.89
C VAL A 626 16.38 -21.15 19.48
N ARG A 627 15.10 -21.53 19.39
CA ARG A 627 14.69 -22.90 19.66
C ARG A 627 15.06 -23.78 18.47
N GLY A 628 16.03 -24.66 18.64
CA GLY A 628 16.56 -25.55 17.60
C GLY A 628 15.61 -26.70 17.25
N ALA A 629 16.00 -27.49 16.25
CA ALA A 629 15.19 -28.62 15.75
C ALA A 629 14.92 -29.71 16.80
N ALA A 630 15.83 -29.90 17.76
CA ALA A 630 15.67 -30.84 18.87
C ALA A 630 14.74 -30.30 19.99
N GLY A 631 14.23 -29.08 19.86
CA GLY A 631 13.40 -28.42 20.85
C GLY A 631 14.18 -27.78 22.00
N THR A 632 15.51 -27.86 22.03
CA THR A 632 16.41 -27.15 22.96
C THR A 632 16.63 -25.70 22.50
N ILE A 633 17.11 -24.84 23.40
CA ILE A 633 17.62 -23.52 23.01
C ILE A 633 19.07 -23.68 22.56
N VAL A 634 19.39 -23.17 21.38
CA VAL A 634 20.73 -23.19 20.81
C VAL A 634 21.22 -21.77 20.56
N THR A 635 22.54 -21.58 20.60
CA THR A 635 23.20 -20.30 20.34
C THR A 635 24.25 -20.40 19.23
N LYS A 636 24.44 -19.28 18.53
CA LYS A 636 25.55 -19.05 17.61
C LYS A 636 26.17 -17.68 17.89
N LEU A 637 27.50 -17.63 18.02
CA LEU A 637 28.25 -16.41 18.32
C LEU A 637 29.04 -15.95 17.09
N GLN A 638 28.95 -14.67 16.77
CA GLN A 638 29.73 -14.03 15.73
C GLN A 638 31.18 -13.82 16.20
N ASP A 639 32.17 -13.95 15.33
CA ASP A 639 33.55 -13.58 15.65
C ASP A 639 33.82 -12.07 15.48
N ALA A 640 35.03 -11.62 15.83
CA ALA A 640 35.42 -10.22 15.70
C ALA A 640 35.53 -9.73 14.25
N ALA A 641 35.63 -10.64 13.27
CA ALA A 641 35.62 -10.31 11.84
C ALA A 641 34.19 -10.21 11.27
N GLY A 642 33.17 -10.47 12.10
CA GLY A 642 31.78 -10.45 11.70
C GLY A 642 31.30 -11.76 11.05
N THR A 643 32.10 -12.82 11.07
CA THR A 643 31.75 -14.14 10.52
C THR A 643 31.10 -15.05 11.58
N TRP A 644 30.55 -16.19 11.14
CA TRP A 644 29.83 -17.14 12.01
C TRP A 644 30.48 -18.53 11.97
N PRO A 645 31.70 -18.68 12.51
CA PRO A 645 32.55 -19.85 12.25
C PRO A 645 32.14 -21.12 13.01
N GLY A 646 31.48 -20.99 14.16
CA GLY A 646 31.04 -22.14 14.97
C GLY A 646 29.70 -22.72 14.51
N ASP A 647 29.41 -23.98 14.85
CA ASP A 647 28.08 -24.56 14.70
C ASP A 647 27.11 -24.04 15.79
N TRP A 648 25.82 -24.36 15.63
CA TRP A 648 24.83 -24.11 16.68
C TRP A 648 25.10 -25.03 17.88
N THR A 649 25.14 -24.45 19.08
CA THR A 649 25.48 -25.16 20.33
C THR A 649 24.35 -25.00 21.34
N ASP A 650 24.08 -26.05 22.13
CA ASP A 650 23.03 -26.00 23.15
C ASP A 650 23.35 -24.97 24.24
N VAL A 651 22.29 -24.32 24.73
CA VAL A 651 22.31 -23.36 25.82
C VAL A 651 21.83 -24.05 27.10
N GLY A 652 22.69 -24.03 28.10
CA GLY A 652 22.44 -24.57 29.42
C GLY A 652 22.51 -26.09 29.53
N THR A 653 22.54 -26.55 30.77
CA THR A 653 22.46 -27.97 31.16
C THR A 653 21.21 -28.23 32.00
N GLY A 654 20.84 -29.50 32.17
CA GLY A 654 19.61 -29.90 32.88
C GLY A 654 18.36 -30.01 32.00
N THR A 655 17.21 -30.29 32.62
CA THR A 655 15.94 -30.60 31.94
C THR A 655 15.01 -29.39 31.89
N VAL A 656 15.07 -28.61 30.82
CA VAL A 656 13.96 -27.75 30.40
C VAL A 656 13.46 -28.22 29.04
N ALA A 657 12.15 -28.21 28.84
CA ALA A 657 11.54 -28.43 27.54
C ALA A 657 10.95 -27.09 27.05
N PRO A 658 11.68 -26.30 26.24
CA PRO A 658 11.20 -25.05 25.69
C PRO A 658 9.90 -25.22 24.89
N ALA A 659 8.90 -24.40 25.22
CA ALA A 659 7.60 -24.36 24.53
C ALA A 659 7.48 -23.21 23.50
N GLY A 660 8.34 -22.20 23.58
CA GLY A 660 8.26 -21.02 22.71
C GLY A 660 9.59 -20.34 22.47
N ALA A 661 9.54 -19.11 21.96
CA ALA A 661 10.72 -18.34 21.59
C ALA A 661 11.52 -17.89 22.84
N PRO A 662 12.86 -17.95 22.81
CA PRO A 662 13.67 -17.40 23.89
C PRO A 662 13.65 -15.87 23.90
N SER A 663 14.00 -15.27 25.05
CA SER A 663 14.49 -13.90 25.16
C SER A 663 15.89 -13.93 25.72
N ALA A 664 16.75 -13.04 25.26
CA ALA A 664 18.12 -12.93 25.77
C ALA A 664 18.47 -11.47 26.04
N VAL A 665 19.31 -11.26 27.05
CA VAL A 665 19.77 -9.93 27.46
C VAL A 665 21.23 -10.01 27.87
N LEU A 666 22.01 -8.99 27.53
CA LEU A 666 23.30 -8.77 28.16
C LEU A 666 23.03 -8.10 29.51
N ASP A 667 23.33 -8.81 30.59
CA ASP A 667 23.19 -8.26 31.92
C ASP A 667 24.10 -7.02 32.06
N PRO A 668 23.53 -5.81 32.23
CA PRO A 668 24.32 -4.59 32.22
C PRO A 668 25.24 -4.45 33.44
N ALA A 669 24.88 -5.04 34.58
CA ALA A 669 25.66 -4.92 35.80
C ALA A 669 26.74 -6.01 35.94
N LEU A 670 26.56 -7.19 35.32
CA LEU A 670 27.56 -8.27 35.36
C LEU A 670 28.30 -8.53 34.05
N GLY A 671 27.81 -8.02 32.92
CA GLY A 671 28.38 -8.28 31.59
C GLY A 671 28.18 -9.71 31.07
N ARG A 672 27.36 -10.52 31.75
CA ARG A 672 27.05 -11.91 31.38
C ARG A 672 25.77 -11.96 30.56
N VAL A 673 25.68 -12.87 29.60
CA VAL A 673 24.41 -13.08 28.88
C VAL A 673 23.46 -13.94 29.72
N ALA A 674 22.20 -13.50 29.80
CA ALA A 674 21.11 -14.27 30.36
C ALA A 674 20.12 -14.66 29.26
N VAL A 675 19.59 -15.87 29.32
CA VAL A 675 18.55 -16.37 28.42
C VAL A 675 17.37 -16.82 29.26
N VAL A 676 16.17 -16.42 28.86
CA VAL A 676 14.91 -16.81 29.49
C VAL A 676 13.97 -17.42 28.46
N VAL A 677 13.20 -18.42 28.86
CA VAL A 677 12.29 -19.15 27.98
C VAL A 677 11.08 -19.67 28.74
N ARG A 678 9.94 -19.79 28.05
CA ARG A 678 8.78 -20.49 28.59
C ARG A 678 8.93 -22.00 28.38
N GLY A 679 8.82 -22.78 29.44
CA GLY A 679 8.81 -24.24 29.38
C GLY A 679 7.44 -24.81 29.00
N THR A 680 7.38 -26.10 28.66
CA THR A 680 6.11 -26.83 28.44
C THR A 680 5.31 -27.02 29.73
N ASP A 681 5.94 -26.81 30.88
CA ASP A 681 5.31 -26.68 32.19
C ASP A 681 4.60 -25.33 32.39
N ASN A 682 4.68 -24.43 31.41
CA ASN A 682 4.23 -23.04 31.44
C ASN A 682 5.00 -22.16 32.43
N GLU A 683 6.08 -22.61 33.04
CA GLU A 683 6.92 -21.75 33.88
C GLU A 683 7.94 -20.98 33.03
N ILE A 684 8.42 -19.85 33.54
CA ILE A 684 9.56 -19.16 32.93
C ILE A 684 10.85 -19.72 33.54
N HIS A 685 11.73 -20.19 32.68
CA HIS A 685 13.06 -20.68 33.04
C HIS A 685 14.12 -19.67 32.64
N ARG A 686 15.22 -19.63 33.38
CA ARG A 686 16.38 -18.76 33.17
C ARG A 686 17.67 -19.58 33.17
N VAL A 687 18.65 -19.12 32.42
CA VAL A 687 20.03 -19.59 32.44
C VAL A 687 20.99 -18.44 32.15
N TRP A 688 22.23 -18.58 32.62
CA TRP A 688 23.25 -17.55 32.53
C TRP A 688 24.54 -18.12 31.98
N GLU A 689 25.30 -17.26 31.33
CA GLU A 689 26.70 -17.51 31.05
C GLU A 689 27.47 -17.69 32.38
N THR A 690 28.37 -18.68 32.47
CA THR A 690 29.11 -18.98 33.70
C THR A 690 30.09 -17.86 34.07
N SER A 691 30.70 -17.23 33.06
CA SER A 691 31.60 -16.08 33.20
C SER A 691 31.50 -15.18 31.99
N VAL A 692 31.78 -13.89 32.14
CA VAL A 692 31.69 -12.89 31.06
C VAL A 692 32.41 -13.34 29.80
N GLY A 693 31.67 -13.51 28.71
CA GLY A 693 32.22 -13.80 27.38
C GLY A 693 32.69 -15.24 27.16
N SER A 694 32.46 -16.18 28.09
CA SER A 694 32.87 -17.58 27.91
C SER A 694 32.03 -18.36 26.90
N ASN A 695 30.84 -17.88 26.57
CA ASN A 695 29.81 -18.60 25.82
C ASN A 695 29.53 -20.01 26.38
N THR A 696 29.74 -20.18 27.69
CA THR A 696 29.52 -21.43 28.44
C THR A 696 28.39 -21.20 29.44
N TRP A 697 27.50 -22.17 29.60
CA TRP A 697 26.21 -21.98 30.27
C TRP A 697 26.09 -22.79 31.55
N GLY A 698 25.36 -22.26 32.54
CA GLY A 698 24.97 -23.00 33.74
C GLY A 698 23.74 -23.89 33.55
N ASP A 699 23.14 -24.31 34.66
CA ASP A 699 21.89 -25.08 34.64
C ASP A 699 20.66 -24.18 34.45
N TRP A 700 19.65 -24.72 33.77
CA TRP A 700 18.33 -24.11 33.72
C TRP A 700 17.65 -24.17 35.10
N ALA A 701 17.08 -23.04 35.52
CA ALA A 701 16.31 -22.94 36.75
C ALA A 701 15.04 -22.10 36.52
N TRP A 702 14.04 -22.24 37.39
CA TRP A 702 12.89 -21.34 37.39
C TRP A 702 13.33 -19.87 37.56
N LEU A 703 12.60 -18.96 36.92
CA LEU A 703 12.86 -17.53 37.01
C LEU A 703 12.78 -17.04 38.47
N ILE A 704 11.80 -17.56 39.21
CA ILE A 704 11.63 -17.36 40.64
C ILE A 704 11.74 -18.74 41.31
N GLU A 705 12.83 -18.97 42.03
CA GLU A 705 13.09 -20.27 42.63
C GLU A 705 12.05 -20.59 43.72
N GLY A 706 11.46 -21.79 43.63
CA GLY A 706 10.49 -22.28 44.61
C GLY A 706 9.09 -21.67 44.52
N ILE A 707 8.82 -20.78 43.56
CA ILE A 707 7.50 -20.15 43.38
C ILE A 707 7.01 -20.43 41.96
N SER A 708 5.87 -21.11 41.84
CA SER A 708 5.17 -21.31 40.57
C SER A 708 4.38 -20.06 40.21
N ASP A 709 4.61 -19.49 39.03
CA ASP A 709 3.83 -18.40 38.44
C ASP A 709 3.68 -18.65 36.94
N PRO A 710 2.70 -19.49 36.55
CA PRO A 710 2.56 -19.94 35.17
C PRO A 710 2.37 -18.77 34.20
N SER A 711 2.95 -18.92 33.01
CA SER A 711 2.93 -18.00 31.89
C SER A 711 2.12 -18.53 30.71
N ALA A 712 1.29 -17.66 30.13
CA ALA A 712 0.61 -17.85 28.86
C ALA A 712 1.41 -17.35 27.65
N THR A 713 2.47 -16.57 27.87
CA THR A 713 3.25 -15.90 26.81
C THR A 713 4.72 -16.25 26.91
N ASP A 714 5.42 -16.18 25.78
CA ASP A 714 6.87 -16.14 25.83
C ASP A 714 7.34 -14.89 26.61
N PRO A 715 8.43 -14.98 27.38
CA PRO A 715 8.90 -13.88 28.23
C PRO A 715 9.60 -12.81 27.39
N THR A 716 9.55 -11.55 27.82
CA THR A 716 10.37 -10.45 27.27
C THR A 716 11.37 -10.00 28.32
N ALA A 717 12.66 -10.10 27.98
CA ALA A 717 13.76 -9.62 28.81
C ALA A 717 14.36 -8.34 28.21
N VAL A 718 14.43 -7.27 28.98
CA VAL A 718 14.94 -5.96 28.51
C VAL A 718 15.81 -5.30 29.60
N PRO A 719 16.98 -4.74 29.25
CA PRO A 719 17.75 -3.92 30.18
C PRO A 719 17.06 -2.57 30.39
N PHE A 720 17.16 -2.02 31.60
CA PHE A 720 16.65 -0.69 31.93
C PHE A 720 17.50 -0.02 33.01
N ALA A 721 17.50 1.32 33.00
CA ALA A 721 18.08 2.13 34.06
C ALA A 721 17.02 2.48 35.12
N ASN A 722 17.38 2.41 36.38
CA ASN A 722 16.55 2.78 37.53
C ASN A 722 17.30 3.74 38.47
N ALA A 723 16.72 4.10 39.63
CA ALA A 723 17.37 5.01 40.56
C ALA A 723 18.74 4.47 41.07
N ASN A 724 18.93 3.16 41.08
CA ASN A 724 20.11 2.50 41.64
C ASN A 724 21.18 2.10 40.59
N GLY A 725 20.92 2.31 39.30
CA GLY A 725 21.86 1.98 38.21
C GLY A 725 21.18 1.24 37.08
N GLU A 726 21.93 0.42 36.34
CA GLU A 726 21.38 -0.44 35.30
C GLU A 726 20.95 -1.79 35.87
N SER A 727 19.78 -2.25 35.47
CA SER A 727 19.24 -3.58 35.75
C SER A 727 18.61 -4.15 34.48
N TRP A 728 17.94 -5.29 34.59
CA TRP A 728 17.08 -5.81 33.53
C TRP A 728 15.87 -6.50 34.16
N LEU A 729 14.77 -6.53 33.42
CA LEU A 729 13.52 -7.15 33.87
C LEU A 729 13.09 -8.25 32.90
N VAL A 730 12.30 -9.19 33.43
CA VAL A 730 11.50 -10.14 32.67
C VAL A 730 10.04 -9.78 32.83
N THR A 731 9.30 -9.72 31.73
CA THR A 731 7.84 -9.63 31.75
C THR A 731 7.20 -10.73 30.93
N PHE A 732 6.03 -11.18 31.37
CA PHE A 732 5.18 -12.15 30.69
C PHE A 732 3.72 -11.92 31.13
N ARG A 733 2.76 -12.60 30.51
CA ARG A 733 1.37 -12.59 31.00
C ARG A 733 0.98 -13.98 31.49
N SER A 734 0.32 -14.05 32.64
CA SER A 734 -0.22 -15.28 33.20
C SER A 734 -1.43 -15.79 32.40
N PRO A 735 -1.89 -17.05 32.62
CA PRO A 735 -3.10 -17.61 31.97
C PRO A 735 -4.39 -16.80 32.11
N ASN A 736 -4.52 -15.99 33.17
CA ASN A 736 -5.65 -15.07 33.34
C ASN A 736 -5.43 -13.70 32.68
N GLY A 737 -4.34 -13.52 31.92
CA GLY A 737 -4.00 -12.29 31.20
C GLY A 737 -3.32 -11.21 32.04
N THR A 738 -2.96 -11.47 33.30
CA THR A 738 -2.31 -10.49 34.18
C THR A 738 -0.84 -10.32 33.79
N PRO A 739 -0.35 -9.09 33.54
CA PRO A 739 1.08 -8.84 33.35
C PRO A 739 1.88 -9.16 34.62
N ARG A 740 3.02 -9.82 34.44
CA ARG A 740 4.01 -10.16 35.48
C ARG A 740 5.32 -9.44 35.21
N PHE A 741 6.02 -9.06 36.27
CA PHE A 741 7.28 -8.34 36.22
C PHE A 741 8.22 -8.93 37.26
N VAL A 742 9.41 -9.33 36.81
CA VAL A 742 10.48 -9.80 37.68
C VAL A 742 11.72 -9.00 37.32
N ASP A 743 12.11 -8.10 38.21
CA ASP A 743 13.42 -7.45 38.15
C ASP A 743 14.47 -8.41 38.70
N ARG A 744 15.66 -8.37 38.12
CA ARG A 744 16.80 -9.18 38.53
C ARG A 744 17.05 -9.15 40.05
N ARG A 745 16.84 -8.00 40.69
CA ARG A 745 17.21 -7.64 42.09
C ARG A 745 18.20 -8.60 42.76
N ILE A 746 19.47 -8.31 42.44
CA ILE A 746 20.74 -8.58 43.15
C ILE A 746 20.98 -10.04 43.54
#